data_AF-A0A662Q2T9-F1
#
_entry.id   AF-A0A662Q2T9-F1
#
_cell.length_a   1.000
_cell.length_b   1.000
_cell.length_c   1.000
_cell.angle_alpha   90.00
_cell.angle_beta   90.00
_cell.angle_gamma   90.00
#
_symmetry.space_group_name_H-M   'P 1'
#
loop_
_entity.id
_entity.type
_entity.pdbx_description
1 polymer ?
#
loop_
_entity_poly.entity_id
_entity_poly.type
_entity_poly.pdbx_seq_one_letter_code
_entity_poly.pdbx_strand_id
1 'polypeptide(L)'
;MSESFKQIKAIKFGLLSPDVIRRMSVTTIITADTYDEDGWPIEGGLMDRRLGVIEPGQRCATCGNRVGECPGHFGHIELARPVIHVGFAKLIHQVLRATCRRCGRILIPEEEIEKYKKLLEKYKGRWPELARKLTNKIMKKAIKTSECPHCHERQYKIKLEKPTSFYEELREGSVRLTPIEVRARLERIPDEDLVLLGFDPKVARPEWMVLTVLPVPPVCVRPSITLESGVRSEDDLTHKLVDILRINERLKENIEAGAPQLIIEDLWELLQYHVTTYFDNEVSGIPPARHRSGRPLRTLTQRLKGKEGRFRSNLSGKRVDFSARTVISPDPNLSINEVGVPIEIAKILTIPERVTEWNLEEMRKLVMRGPHQHPGANYVIRPDGRRIDLRYPKDLKVIADNLAPGYIVERHIKDGDIVLFNRQPSLHRMSIMAHIVKVLPYKTFRLNLCVCPPYNADFDGDEMNLHVPQSEEARAEARILMLVQEQILSPRYGGPIMGAIQDYITGAFLLTRKSTLLNKEEVCRLLMAAGYRGPLPPPAIKYPEELWTGKQLVSLFLPRGFNFSLKANICTKCDVCLKEDCPYDAYVVVRDGYLVAGVLDKKSIGAGQPESLLHYIVKEYGTDAGRHFIDNVFMMFLKFIDYCGFTMGLQDEDIPLEAQFRIQEILAEAEAKVEELIRSFKAGELERLPGRTLEETLEMRIMEVLADARDKAGSVAAEYLGLENHAVVMAKTGARGNILNLTQMTAVIGQQSVRGERIMRGYKDRTLPHFKPGDIGAKARGFVYSSYKKGLNPLEFFFHAMGGREGLVDTAVRTSQSGYMQRRLINALQDLKVEYDGTVRAPGGIIVQFKYGEDGIDPARSDHGKAANVDRIIEKVLARREAE
;
A
#
# COMPACT_ATOMS: atom_id res chain seq x y z
N MET A 1 -5.45 31.59 28.34
CA MET A 1 -6.83 31.33 27.90
C MET A 1 -6.78 30.12 26.98
N SER A 2 -7.29 28.97 27.41
CA SER A 2 -7.40 27.80 26.52
C SER A 2 -8.49 28.11 25.50
N GLU A 3 -8.11 28.44 24.26
CA GLU A 3 -9.06 28.46 23.16
C GLU A 3 -9.82 27.13 23.16
N SER A 4 -11.15 27.18 23.32
CA SER A 4 -11.95 25.96 23.29
C SER A 4 -11.96 25.46 21.85
N PHE A 5 -11.02 24.59 21.50
CA PHE A 5 -10.98 23.99 20.18
C PHE A 5 -12.29 23.25 19.93
N LYS A 6 -13.01 23.64 18.88
CA LYS A 6 -14.24 22.97 18.44
C LYS A 6 -13.89 21.90 17.42
N GLN A 7 -14.45 20.71 17.59
CA GLN A 7 -14.31 19.61 16.62
C GLN A 7 -15.46 19.64 15.59
N ILE A 8 -15.17 19.21 14.37
CA ILE A 8 -16.18 19.13 13.30
C ILE A 8 -17.05 17.89 13.53
N LYS A 9 -18.32 18.09 13.88
CA LYS A 9 -19.28 16.98 14.09
C LYS A 9 -19.79 16.38 12.77
N ALA A 10 -20.11 17.22 11.79
CA ALA A 10 -20.66 16.81 10.50
C ALA A 10 -20.50 17.91 9.45
N ILE A 11 -20.48 17.53 8.17
CA ILE A 11 -20.48 18.45 7.02
C ILE A 11 -21.79 18.24 6.25
N LYS A 12 -22.58 19.32 6.10
CA LYS A 12 -23.82 19.31 5.32
C LYS A 12 -23.56 19.90 3.94
N PHE A 13 -23.58 19.06 2.92
CA PHE A 13 -23.42 19.50 1.53
C PHE A 13 -24.72 20.09 0.97
N GLY A 14 -24.58 21.05 0.05
CA GLY A 14 -25.70 21.77 -0.55
C GLY A 14 -25.30 22.52 -1.82
N LEU A 15 -26.27 23.25 -2.38
CA LEU A 15 -26.02 24.20 -3.46
C LEU A 15 -25.92 25.61 -2.87
N LEU A 16 -25.00 26.41 -3.36
CA LEU A 16 -24.86 27.80 -2.95
C LEU A 16 -25.93 28.65 -3.64
N SER A 17 -26.79 29.31 -2.87
CA SER A 17 -27.75 30.24 -3.43
C SER A 17 -27.07 31.52 -3.90
N PRO A 18 -27.64 32.24 -4.88
CA PRO A 18 -27.12 33.54 -5.32
C PRO A 18 -26.93 34.53 -4.15
N ASP A 19 -27.86 34.56 -3.20
CA ASP A 19 -27.80 35.46 -2.05
C ASP A 19 -26.72 35.07 -1.04
N VAL A 20 -26.44 33.77 -0.90
CA VAL A 20 -25.31 33.29 -0.10
C VAL A 20 -23.99 33.67 -0.78
N ILE A 21 -23.88 33.53 -2.10
CA ILE A 21 -22.68 33.91 -2.85
C ILE A 21 -22.41 35.41 -2.71
N ARG A 22 -23.42 36.26 -2.88
CA ARG A 22 -23.28 37.72 -2.72
C ARG A 22 -22.89 38.10 -1.29
N ARG A 23 -23.49 37.49 -0.27
CA ARG A 23 -23.13 37.74 1.14
C ARG A 23 -21.74 37.23 1.52
N MET A 24 -21.30 36.12 0.93
CA MET A 24 -19.96 35.56 1.15
C MET A 24 -18.87 36.39 0.47
N SER A 25 -19.23 37.09 -0.61
CA SER A 25 -18.30 37.85 -1.41
C SER A 25 -17.90 39.17 -0.75
N VAL A 26 -16.61 39.49 -0.80
CA VAL A 26 -16.08 40.75 -0.26
C VAL A 26 -16.09 41.90 -1.28
N THR A 27 -16.03 41.58 -2.57
CA THR A 27 -16.05 42.57 -3.65
C THR A 27 -16.64 41.98 -4.93
N THR A 28 -17.24 42.82 -5.76
CA THR A 28 -17.70 42.45 -7.11
C THR A 28 -16.55 42.62 -8.08
N ILE A 29 -16.32 41.63 -8.95
CA ILE A 29 -15.27 41.69 -9.97
C ILE A 29 -15.88 42.21 -11.26
N ILE A 30 -15.32 43.31 -11.76
CA ILE A 30 -15.86 44.07 -12.90
C ILE A 30 -14.88 44.00 -14.06
N THR A 31 -13.59 44.22 -13.82
CA THR A 31 -12.57 44.32 -14.88
C THR A 31 -11.87 42.99 -15.13
N ALA A 32 -11.62 42.69 -16.40
CA ALA A 32 -10.90 41.49 -16.82
C ALA A 32 -9.37 41.61 -16.70
N ASP A 33 -8.86 42.84 -16.58
CA ASP A 33 -7.43 43.10 -16.43
C ASP A 33 -6.95 42.79 -15.00
N THR A 34 -5.71 42.31 -14.90
CA THR A 34 -5.17 41.77 -13.64
C THR A 34 -4.23 42.73 -12.92
N TYR A 35 -3.35 43.40 -13.68
CA TYR A 35 -2.39 44.38 -13.15
C TYR A 35 -2.38 45.61 -14.05
N ASP A 36 -2.06 46.75 -13.45
CA ASP A 36 -1.80 48.00 -14.17
C ASP A 36 -0.41 48.01 -14.82
N GLU A 37 -0.09 49.09 -15.53
CA GLU A 37 1.20 49.27 -16.22
C GLU A 37 2.39 49.32 -15.24
N ASP A 38 2.14 49.69 -13.98
CA ASP A 38 3.12 49.73 -12.89
C ASP A 38 3.30 48.36 -12.19
N GLY A 39 2.53 47.35 -12.59
CA GLY A 39 2.59 45.99 -12.03
C GLY A 39 1.83 45.81 -10.72
N TRP A 40 1.00 46.76 -10.31
CA TRP A 40 0.12 46.67 -9.15
C TRP A 40 -1.23 46.03 -9.51
N PRO A 41 -1.84 45.26 -8.60
CA PRO A 41 -3.16 44.70 -8.84
C PRO A 41 -4.23 45.78 -8.94
N ILE A 42 -5.07 45.69 -9.98
CA ILE A 42 -6.17 46.64 -10.24
C ILE A 42 -7.31 46.42 -9.23
N GLU A 43 -7.86 47.51 -8.68
CA GLU A 43 -9.06 47.46 -7.83
C GLU A 43 -10.30 47.01 -8.62
N GLY A 44 -11.08 46.09 -8.06
CA GLY A 44 -12.22 45.50 -8.78
C GLY A 44 -11.85 44.51 -9.89
N GLY A 45 -10.56 44.22 -10.07
CA GLY A 45 -10.05 43.20 -10.99
C GLY A 45 -9.86 41.82 -10.33
N LEU A 46 -9.43 40.83 -11.11
CA LEU A 46 -9.27 39.45 -10.63
C LEU A 46 -8.13 39.26 -9.61
N MET A 47 -7.22 40.22 -9.46
CA MET A 47 -6.13 40.18 -8.48
C MET A 47 -6.29 41.18 -7.33
N ASP A 48 -7.51 41.71 -7.13
CA ASP A 48 -7.82 42.66 -6.06
C ASP A 48 -7.33 42.16 -4.68
N ARG A 49 -6.62 43.02 -3.95
CA ARG A 49 -6.04 42.74 -2.63
C ARG A 49 -7.10 42.40 -1.56
N ARG A 50 -8.37 42.74 -1.81
CA ARG A 50 -9.51 42.32 -0.99
C ARG A 50 -9.73 40.80 -1.05
N LEU A 51 -9.39 40.14 -2.16
CA LEU A 51 -9.53 38.69 -2.33
C LEU A 51 -8.41 37.88 -1.65
N GLY A 52 -7.34 38.54 -1.21
CA GLY A 52 -6.19 37.93 -0.55
C GLY A 52 -4.86 38.47 -1.07
N VAL A 53 -3.77 38.04 -0.45
CA VAL A 53 -2.40 38.42 -0.84
C VAL A 53 -1.52 37.19 -1.01
N ILE A 54 -0.64 37.23 -2.00
CA ILE A 54 0.34 36.17 -2.30
C ILE A 54 1.79 36.64 -2.19
N GLU A 55 2.03 37.96 -2.34
CA GLU A 55 3.38 38.52 -2.32
C GLU A 55 3.87 38.82 -0.89
N PRO A 56 5.07 38.35 -0.51
CA PRO A 56 5.67 38.66 0.78
C PRO A 56 5.77 40.17 1.00
N GLY A 57 5.32 40.65 2.16
CA GLY A 57 5.35 42.08 2.52
C GLY A 57 4.02 42.81 2.29
N GLN A 58 3.13 42.26 1.47
CA GLN A 58 1.78 42.82 1.31
C GLN A 58 0.84 42.37 2.44
N ARG A 59 -0.15 43.21 2.76
CA ARG A 59 -1.24 42.91 3.69
C ARG A 59 -2.56 42.84 2.95
N CYS A 60 -3.42 41.92 3.35
CA CYS A 60 -4.76 41.83 2.77
C CYS A 60 -5.62 43.02 3.17
N ALA A 61 -6.32 43.62 2.21
CA ALA A 61 -7.22 44.75 2.46
C ALA A 61 -8.45 44.37 3.30
N THR A 62 -8.84 43.09 3.30
CA THR A 62 -10.03 42.60 4.02
C THR A 62 -9.72 42.18 5.45
N CYS A 63 -8.69 41.35 5.66
CA CYS A 63 -8.37 40.81 6.99
C CYS A 63 -7.12 41.44 7.66
N GLY A 64 -6.32 42.23 6.95
CA GLY A 64 -5.08 42.83 7.48
C GLY A 64 -3.91 41.86 7.68
N ASN A 65 -4.14 40.55 7.57
CA ASN A 65 -3.14 39.51 7.74
C ASN A 65 -2.11 39.51 6.58
N ARG A 66 -0.93 38.98 6.89
CA ARG A 66 0.15 38.76 5.92
C ARG A 66 -0.05 37.44 5.17
N VAL A 67 0.79 37.22 4.15
CA VAL A 67 0.89 35.95 3.43
C VAL A 67 1.18 34.81 4.43
N GLY A 68 0.38 33.75 4.38
CA GLY A 68 0.45 32.59 5.29
C GLY A 68 -0.61 32.57 6.38
N GLU A 69 -1.02 33.74 6.88
CA GLU A 69 -2.08 33.90 7.90
C GLU A 69 -3.42 34.32 7.29
N CYS A 70 -3.40 34.87 6.07
CA CYS A 70 -4.62 35.20 5.34
C CYS A 70 -5.27 33.93 4.78
N PRO A 71 -6.54 33.60 5.14
CA PRO A 71 -7.23 32.42 4.64
C PRO A 71 -7.72 32.58 3.18
N GLY A 72 -7.68 33.80 2.63
CA GLY A 72 -8.26 34.15 1.34
C GLY A 72 -9.76 34.48 1.44
N HIS A 73 -10.24 35.32 0.52
CA HIS A 73 -11.61 35.82 0.51
C HIS A 73 -12.25 35.70 -0.87
N PHE A 74 -13.53 35.32 -0.92
CA PHE A 74 -14.25 35.12 -2.18
C PHE A 74 -14.70 36.45 -2.78
N GLY A 75 -14.70 36.52 -4.11
CA GLY A 75 -15.38 37.55 -4.89
C GLY A 75 -16.62 36.98 -5.56
N HIS A 76 -17.33 37.79 -6.34
CA HIS A 76 -18.37 37.30 -7.25
C HIS A 76 -18.42 38.09 -8.55
N ILE A 77 -18.95 37.42 -9.58
CA ILE A 77 -19.30 38.00 -10.89
C ILE A 77 -20.81 37.88 -11.05
N GLU A 78 -21.46 39.00 -11.35
CA GLU A 78 -22.88 39.02 -11.71
C GLU A 78 -22.99 38.67 -13.21
N LEU A 79 -23.65 37.56 -13.52
CA LEU A 79 -23.80 37.11 -14.90
C LEU A 79 -24.92 37.92 -15.58
N ALA A 80 -24.64 38.46 -16.77
CA ALA A 80 -25.61 39.25 -17.54
C ALA A 80 -26.86 38.42 -17.93
N ARG A 81 -26.69 37.11 -18.12
CA ARG A 81 -27.76 36.15 -18.37
C ARG A 81 -27.50 34.85 -17.59
N PRO A 82 -28.55 34.10 -17.20
CA PRO A 82 -28.39 32.86 -16.46
C PRO A 82 -27.68 31.77 -17.29
N VAL A 83 -26.87 30.96 -16.64
CA VAL A 83 -26.04 29.91 -17.26
C VAL A 83 -26.31 28.56 -16.61
N ILE A 84 -26.50 27.51 -17.40
CA ILE A 84 -26.76 26.16 -16.88
C ILE A 84 -25.45 25.57 -16.36
N HIS A 85 -25.45 25.08 -15.12
CA HIS A 85 -24.28 24.37 -14.58
C HIS A 85 -24.17 22.96 -15.18
N VAL A 86 -23.08 22.68 -15.90
CA VAL A 86 -22.86 21.42 -16.64
C VAL A 86 -23.00 20.16 -15.77
N GLY A 87 -22.53 20.22 -14.52
CA GLY A 87 -22.62 19.10 -13.57
C GLY A 87 -24.05 18.67 -13.23
N PHE A 88 -25.03 19.56 -13.40
CA PHE A 88 -26.44 19.32 -13.07
C PHE A 88 -27.34 19.17 -14.29
N ALA A 89 -26.82 19.27 -15.52
CA ALA A 89 -27.64 19.23 -16.74
C ALA A 89 -28.54 17.98 -16.85
N LYS A 90 -28.04 16.81 -16.45
CA LYS A 90 -28.84 15.57 -16.40
C LYS A 90 -29.94 15.60 -15.33
N LEU A 91 -29.69 16.25 -14.21
CA LEU A 91 -30.63 16.35 -13.11
C LEU A 91 -31.74 17.37 -13.43
N ILE A 92 -31.36 18.53 -13.98
CA ILE A 92 -32.29 19.51 -14.55
C ILE A 92 -33.20 18.84 -15.58
N HIS A 93 -32.64 18.03 -16.48
CA HIS A 93 -33.44 17.26 -17.46
C HIS A 93 -34.50 16.36 -16.80
N GLN A 94 -34.13 15.67 -15.72
CA GLN A 94 -35.04 14.78 -15.01
C GLN A 94 -36.14 15.56 -14.29
N VAL A 95 -35.78 16.67 -13.63
CA VAL A 95 -36.74 17.52 -12.91
C VAL A 95 -37.73 18.17 -13.89
N LEU A 96 -37.24 18.78 -14.97
CA LEU A 96 -38.09 19.40 -15.99
C LEU A 96 -39.12 18.44 -16.61
N ARG A 97 -38.79 17.14 -16.67
CA ARG A 97 -39.70 16.10 -17.18
C ARG A 97 -40.65 15.53 -16.11
N ALA A 98 -40.31 15.70 -14.83
CA ALA A 98 -41.09 15.19 -13.71
C ALA A 98 -42.12 16.21 -13.19
N THR A 99 -41.94 17.50 -13.49
CA THR A 99 -42.80 18.60 -13.07
C THR A 99 -43.61 19.16 -14.24
N CYS A 100 -44.81 19.66 -13.97
CA CYS A 100 -45.63 20.29 -14.98
C CYS A 100 -45.04 21.59 -15.50
N ARG A 101 -45.00 21.76 -16.83
CA ARG A 101 -44.58 23.00 -17.52
C ARG A 101 -45.26 24.28 -17.01
N ARG A 102 -46.54 24.20 -16.63
CA ARG A 102 -47.35 25.38 -16.25
C ARG A 102 -47.45 25.55 -14.74
N CYS A 103 -47.99 24.56 -14.03
CA CYS A 103 -48.26 24.68 -12.60
C CYS A 103 -47.07 24.37 -11.67
N GLY A 104 -45.96 23.81 -12.19
CA GLY A 104 -44.77 23.49 -11.38
C GLY A 104 -44.93 22.30 -10.41
N ARG A 105 -46.14 21.75 -10.27
CA ARG A 105 -46.41 20.57 -9.44
C ARG A 105 -45.84 19.29 -10.06
N ILE A 106 -45.53 18.31 -9.22
CA ILE A 106 -45.11 16.98 -9.67
C ILE A 106 -46.23 16.28 -10.45
N LEU A 107 -45.90 15.52 -11.51
CA LEU A 107 -46.88 14.85 -12.37
C LEU A 107 -47.41 13.54 -11.77
N ILE A 108 -47.91 13.60 -10.53
CA ILE A 108 -48.45 12.48 -9.75
C ILE A 108 -49.76 12.92 -9.06
N PRO A 109 -50.79 12.04 -8.98
CA PRO A 109 -52.02 12.36 -8.26
C PRO A 109 -51.81 12.60 -6.75
N GLU A 110 -52.62 13.47 -6.13
CA GLU A 110 -52.49 13.85 -4.71
C GLU A 110 -52.61 12.68 -3.74
N GLU A 111 -53.47 11.70 -4.03
CA GLU A 111 -53.62 10.49 -3.21
C GLU A 111 -52.33 9.67 -3.09
N GLU A 112 -51.51 9.68 -4.14
CA GLU A 112 -50.24 8.97 -4.14
C GLU A 112 -49.12 9.79 -3.49
N ILE A 113 -49.17 11.11 -3.61
CA ILE A 113 -48.22 12.03 -2.96
C ILE A 113 -48.21 11.78 -1.45
N GLU A 114 -49.39 11.72 -0.83
CA GLU A 114 -49.52 11.50 0.61
C GLU A 114 -48.98 10.14 1.06
N LYS A 115 -49.23 9.09 0.26
CA LYS A 115 -48.68 7.75 0.49
C LYS A 115 -47.14 7.75 0.41
N TYR A 116 -46.58 8.43 -0.59
CA TYR A 116 -45.13 8.50 -0.77
C TYR A 116 -44.43 9.36 0.30
N LYS A 117 -45.05 10.44 0.77
CA LYS A 117 -44.52 11.25 1.88
C LYS A 117 -44.35 10.40 3.15
N LYS A 118 -45.39 9.66 3.56
CA LYS A 118 -45.34 8.75 4.74
C LYS A 118 -44.26 7.66 4.60
N LEU A 119 -44.12 7.09 3.41
CA LEU A 119 -43.08 6.09 3.13
C LEU A 119 -41.67 6.68 3.21
N LEU A 120 -41.46 7.90 2.69
CA LEU A 120 -40.16 8.57 2.70
C LEU A 120 -39.72 8.91 4.13
N GLU A 121 -40.63 9.38 4.99
CA GLU A 121 -40.31 9.65 6.40
C GLU A 121 -39.87 8.39 7.14
N LYS A 122 -40.60 7.28 6.94
CA LYS A 122 -40.24 5.97 7.51
C LYS A 122 -38.86 5.48 7.05
N TYR A 123 -38.52 5.69 5.78
CA TYR A 123 -37.26 5.21 5.22
C TYR A 123 -36.07 6.12 5.49
N LYS A 124 -36.24 7.44 5.56
CA LYS A 124 -35.14 8.39 5.82
C LYS A 124 -34.39 8.12 7.12
N GLY A 125 -35.09 7.70 8.17
CA GLY A 125 -34.48 7.42 9.48
C GLY A 125 -33.76 6.07 9.58
N ARG A 126 -34.21 5.05 8.82
CA ARG A 126 -33.76 3.65 9.00
C ARG A 126 -32.98 3.10 7.81
N TRP A 127 -33.32 3.51 6.58
CA TRP A 127 -32.74 3.00 5.33
C TRP A 127 -32.60 4.12 4.27
N PRO A 128 -31.53 4.93 4.34
CA PRO A 128 -31.33 6.07 3.43
C PRO A 128 -31.22 5.64 1.96
N GLU A 129 -30.62 4.48 1.69
CA GLU A 129 -30.54 3.95 0.32
C GLU A 129 -31.91 3.57 -0.25
N LEU A 130 -32.80 3.03 0.59
CA LEU A 130 -34.15 2.67 0.17
C LEU A 130 -34.97 3.93 -0.11
N ALA A 131 -34.80 4.98 0.69
CA ALA A 131 -35.38 6.30 0.42
C ALA A 131 -34.94 6.83 -0.95
N ARG A 132 -33.65 6.73 -1.29
CA ARG A 132 -33.12 7.13 -2.62
C ARG A 132 -33.66 6.28 -3.77
N LYS A 133 -33.86 4.98 -3.57
CA LYS A 133 -34.51 4.12 -4.58
C LYS A 133 -35.97 4.51 -4.79
N LEU A 134 -36.66 4.88 -3.72
CA LEU A 134 -38.05 5.33 -3.78
C LEU A 134 -38.19 6.66 -4.54
N THR A 135 -37.37 7.68 -4.24
CA THR A 135 -37.41 8.96 -4.97
C THR A 135 -37.14 8.79 -6.47
N ASN A 136 -36.18 7.94 -6.83
CA ASN A 136 -35.93 7.59 -8.24
C ASN A 136 -37.13 6.88 -8.91
N LYS A 137 -37.87 6.05 -8.16
CA LYS A 137 -39.10 5.40 -8.66
C LYS A 137 -40.20 6.43 -8.88
N ILE A 138 -40.38 7.36 -7.95
CA ILE A 138 -41.33 8.48 -8.04
C ILE A 138 -41.02 9.33 -9.27
N MET A 139 -39.75 9.74 -9.46
CA MET A 139 -39.31 10.49 -10.64
C MET A 139 -39.61 9.75 -11.96
N LYS A 140 -39.28 8.45 -12.04
CA LYS A 140 -39.56 7.66 -13.25
C LYS A 140 -41.06 7.52 -13.55
N LYS A 141 -41.92 7.52 -12.52
CA LYS A 141 -43.37 7.47 -12.68
C LYS A 141 -43.89 8.81 -13.21
N ALA A 142 -43.48 9.92 -12.59
CA ALA A 142 -43.86 11.28 -13.01
C ALA A 142 -43.47 11.57 -14.48
N ILE A 143 -42.28 11.14 -14.91
CA ILE A 143 -41.77 11.33 -16.27
C ILE A 143 -42.62 10.64 -17.35
N LYS A 144 -43.40 9.61 -17.01
CA LYS A 144 -44.24 8.87 -17.97
C LYS A 144 -45.62 9.51 -18.17
N THR A 145 -46.02 10.43 -17.30
CA THR A 145 -47.34 11.04 -17.32
C THR A 145 -47.40 12.13 -18.41
N SER A 146 -48.31 11.97 -19.37
CA SER A 146 -48.45 12.88 -20.52
C SER A 146 -49.35 14.11 -20.27
N GLU A 147 -50.19 14.05 -19.25
CA GLU A 147 -51.13 15.12 -18.89
C GLU A 147 -51.03 15.42 -17.39
N CYS A 148 -51.01 16.70 -17.02
CA CYS A 148 -50.88 17.08 -15.62
C CYS A 148 -52.14 16.73 -14.81
N PRO A 149 -52.03 15.97 -13.70
CA PRO A 149 -53.17 15.66 -12.84
C PRO A 149 -53.79 16.87 -12.12
N HIS A 150 -53.09 18.01 -12.06
CA HIS A 150 -53.52 19.19 -11.30
C HIS A 150 -54.11 20.31 -12.17
N CYS A 151 -53.55 20.53 -13.37
CA CYS A 151 -53.98 21.63 -14.25
C CYS A 151 -54.33 21.18 -15.68
N HIS A 152 -54.39 19.87 -15.93
CA HIS A 152 -54.76 19.25 -17.21
C HIS A 152 -53.93 19.71 -18.43
N GLU A 153 -52.78 20.33 -18.18
CA GLU A 153 -51.90 20.82 -19.23
C GLU A 153 -51.10 19.65 -19.84
N ARG A 154 -51.10 19.58 -21.17
CA ARG A 154 -50.37 18.55 -21.91
C ARG A 154 -48.87 18.75 -21.79
N GLN A 155 -48.15 17.69 -21.44
CA GLN A 155 -46.70 17.71 -21.35
C GLN A 155 -46.08 17.32 -22.69
N TYR A 156 -45.05 18.08 -23.09
CA TYR A 156 -44.27 17.83 -24.28
C TYR A 156 -42.97 17.10 -23.92
N LYS A 157 -42.44 16.34 -24.86
CA LYS A 157 -41.21 15.61 -24.65
C LYS A 157 -40.04 16.59 -24.71
N ILE A 158 -39.25 16.63 -23.64
CA ILE A 158 -38.00 17.38 -23.60
C ILE A 158 -36.86 16.45 -24.00
N LYS A 159 -36.01 16.88 -24.95
CA LYS A 159 -34.74 16.26 -25.32
C LYS A 159 -33.58 17.06 -24.75
N LEU A 160 -32.57 16.36 -24.23
CA LEU A 160 -31.29 16.95 -23.82
C LEU A 160 -30.28 16.67 -24.94
N GLU A 161 -29.84 17.72 -25.62
CA GLU A 161 -28.66 17.68 -26.45
C GLU A 161 -27.45 17.97 -25.57
N LYS A 162 -26.55 16.99 -25.47
CA LYS A 162 -25.39 17.10 -24.59
C LYS A 162 -24.45 18.18 -25.15
N PRO A 163 -23.88 19.04 -24.29
CA PRO A 163 -23.82 18.90 -22.83
C PRO A 163 -24.84 19.72 -22.02
N THR A 164 -25.39 20.81 -22.55
CA THR A 164 -26.21 21.77 -21.75
C THR A 164 -27.46 22.30 -22.48
N SER A 165 -27.77 21.84 -23.69
CA SER A 165 -28.89 22.38 -24.49
C SER A 165 -30.16 21.55 -24.33
N PHE A 166 -31.29 22.21 -24.11
CA PHE A 166 -32.59 21.56 -23.92
C PHE A 166 -33.55 21.95 -25.05
N TYR A 167 -34.25 20.96 -25.62
CA TYR A 167 -35.23 21.16 -26.68
C TYR A 167 -36.58 20.56 -26.29
N GLU A 168 -37.65 21.32 -26.46
CA GLU A 168 -39.03 20.90 -26.25
C GLU A 168 -39.69 20.56 -27.59
N GLU A 169 -40.18 19.33 -27.75
CA GLU A 169 -40.80 18.86 -28.99
C GLU A 169 -42.29 19.24 -29.03
N LEU A 170 -42.62 20.25 -29.83
CA LEU A 170 -43.99 20.67 -30.12
C LEU A 170 -44.48 19.98 -31.40
N ARG A 171 -45.79 20.09 -31.70
CA ARG A 171 -46.38 19.50 -32.92
C ARG A 171 -45.85 20.14 -34.21
N GLU A 172 -45.39 21.38 -34.15
CA GLU A 172 -44.94 22.20 -35.30
C GLU A 172 -43.41 22.28 -35.42
N GLY A 173 -42.65 21.64 -34.51
CA GLY A 173 -41.19 21.64 -34.51
C GLY A 173 -40.56 21.50 -33.11
N SER A 174 -39.23 21.49 -33.03
CA SER A 174 -38.49 21.51 -31.76
C SER A 174 -38.06 22.92 -31.40
N VAL A 175 -38.49 23.41 -30.24
CA VAL A 175 -38.12 24.74 -29.73
C VAL A 175 -37.03 24.59 -28.66
N ARG A 176 -35.98 25.40 -28.74
CA ARG A 176 -34.91 25.43 -27.73
C ARG A 176 -35.40 26.14 -26.47
N LEU A 177 -35.23 25.51 -25.32
CA LEU A 177 -35.50 26.14 -24.02
C LEU A 177 -34.30 26.98 -23.60
N THR A 178 -34.52 28.28 -23.44
CA THR A 178 -33.49 29.19 -22.93
C THR A 178 -33.22 28.92 -21.44
N PRO A 179 -31.99 29.16 -20.92
CA PRO A 179 -31.71 29.01 -19.49
C PRO A 179 -32.63 29.85 -18.58
N ILE A 180 -33.13 30.99 -19.07
CA ILE A 180 -34.12 31.82 -18.37
C ILE A 180 -35.43 31.03 -18.17
N GLU A 181 -35.96 30.44 -19.25
CA GLU A 181 -37.19 29.64 -19.18
C GLU A 181 -37.01 28.41 -18.29
N VAL A 182 -35.87 27.74 -18.39
CA VAL A 182 -35.54 26.59 -17.54
C VAL A 182 -35.59 27.01 -16.07
N ARG A 183 -34.91 28.11 -15.70
CA ARG A 183 -34.90 28.61 -14.34
C ARG A 183 -36.30 29.00 -13.84
N ALA A 184 -37.07 29.72 -14.66
CA ALA A 184 -38.43 30.13 -14.32
C ALA A 184 -39.36 28.93 -14.08
N ARG A 185 -39.18 27.81 -14.81
CA ARG A 185 -39.93 26.57 -14.57
C ARG A 185 -39.51 25.91 -13.24
N LEU A 186 -38.22 25.90 -12.92
CA LEU A 186 -37.71 25.29 -11.68
C LEU A 186 -38.11 26.09 -10.43
N GLU A 187 -38.16 27.42 -10.52
CA GLU A 187 -38.53 28.30 -9.40
C GLU A 187 -39.99 28.11 -8.95
N ARG A 188 -40.89 27.74 -9.87
CA ARG A 188 -42.31 27.47 -9.59
C ARG A 188 -42.56 26.23 -8.73
N ILE A 189 -41.56 25.36 -8.55
CA ILE A 189 -41.75 24.10 -7.83
C ILE A 189 -41.89 24.38 -6.33
N PRO A 190 -42.97 23.92 -5.67
CA PRO A 190 -43.15 24.10 -4.24
C PRO A 190 -42.22 23.19 -3.43
N ASP A 191 -41.86 23.63 -2.22
CA ASP A 191 -40.93 22.90 -1.33
C ASP A 191 -41.40 21.48 -0.99
N GLU A 192 -42.71 21.26 -0.93
CA GLU A 192 -43.28 19.94 -0.66
C GLU A 192 -42.97 18.92 -1.75
N ASP A 193 -43.00 19.34 -3.02
CA ASP A 193 -42.74 18.48 -4.17
C ASP A 193 -41.24 18.22 -4.34
N LEU A 194 -40.39 19.16 -3.90
CA LEU A 194 -38.94 18.98 -3.89
C LEU A 194 -38.50 17.81 -3.01
N VAL A 195 -39.15 17.61 -1.86
CA VAL A 195 -38.86 16.49 -0.97
C VAL A 195 -39.14 15.15 -1.65
N LEU A 196 -40.19 15.06 -2.47
CA LEU A 196 -40.55 13.86 -3.24
C LEU A 196 -39.56 13.57 -4.36
N LEU A 197 -39.04 14.63 -4.98
CA LEU A 197 -37.97 14.58 -5.98
C LEU A 197 -36.59 14.28 -5.34
N GLY A 198 -36.50 14.22 -4.01
CA GLY A 198 -35.27 13.91 -3.29
C GLY A 198 -34.34 15.10 -3.07
N PHE A 199 -34.86 16.32 -3.18
CA PHE A 199 -34.17 17.56 -2.83
C PHE A 199 -34.46 17.98 -1.39
N ASP A 200 -33.53 18.72 -0.80
CA ASP A 200 -33.76 19.43 0.45
C ASP A 200 -34.05 20.90 0.13
N PRO A 201 -35.28 21.40 0.37
CA PRO A 201 -35.67 22.76 0.00
C PRO A 201 -34.85 23.84 0.70
N LYS A 202 -34.28 23.55 1.88
CA LYS A 202 -33.49 24.55 2.63
C LYS A 202 -32.06 24.69 2.10
N VAL A 203 -31.54 23.67 1.43
CA VAL A 203 -30.11 23.51 1.18
C VAL A 203 -29.78 23.34 -0.30
N ALA A 204 -30.72 22.87 -1.12
CA ALA A 204 -30.49 22.58 -2.54
C ALA A 204 -31.77 22.78 -3.37
N ARG A 205 -32.17 24.04 -3.57
CA ARG A 205 -33.25 24.39 -4.49
C ARG A 205 -32.80 24.19 -5.95
N PRO A 206 -33.67 23.68 -6.85
CA PRO A 206 -33.28 23.31 -8.21
C PRO A 206 -32.93 24.51 -9.09
N GLU A 207 -33.54 25.68 -8.87
CA GLU A 207 -33.24 26.90 -9.60
C GLU A 207 -31.80 27.39 -9.41
N TRP A 208 -31.14 27.02 -8.30
CA TRP A 208 -29.73 27.35 -8.05
C TRP A 208 -28.76 26.55 -8.93
N MET A 209 -29.23 25.50 -9.62
CA MET A 209 -28.45 24.80 -10.64
C MET A 209 -28.26 25.65 -11.92
N VAL A 210 -29.10 26.67 -12.10
CA VAL A 210 -28.93 27.69 -13.14
C VAL A 210 -28.30 28.91 -12.49
N LEU A 211 -27.02 29.11 -12.79
CA LEU A 211 -26.19 30.13 -12.15
C LEU A 211 -26.61 31.51 -12.64
N THR A 212 -26.84 32.41 -11.68
CA THR A 212 -26.97 33.86 -11.93
C THR A 212 -25.75 34.63 -11.44
N VAL A 213 -25.10 34.11 -10.41
CA VAL A 213 -23.91 34.69 -9.80
C VAL A 213 -22.85 33.60 -9.76
N LEU A 214 -21.65 33.92 -10.23
CA LEU A 214 -20.51 33.02 -10.19
C LEU A 214 -19.55 33.45 -9.06
N PRO A 215 -19.26 32.58 -8.07
CA PRO A 215 -18.28 32.90 -7.04
C PRO A 215 -16.86 32.87 -7.64
N VAL A 216 -16.08 33.91 -7.37
CA VAL A 216 -14.68 33.99 -7.77
C VAL A 216 -13.81 33.48 -6.63
N PRO A 217 -12.98 32.44 -6.85
CA PRO A 217 -12.13 31.90 -5.80
C PRO A 217 -11.04 32.90 -5.39
N PRO A 218 -10.62 32.85 -4.11
CA PRO A 218 -9.56 33.70 -3.58
C PRO A 218 -8.25 33.61 -4.38
N VAL A 219 -7.43 34.67 -4.30
CA VAL A 219 -6.10 34.71 -4.96
C VAL A 219 -5.18 33.62 -4.41
N CYS A 220 -5.30 33.27 -3.13
CA CYS A 220 -4.52 32.20 -2.49
C CYS A 220 -4.75 30.81 -3.14
N VAL A 221 -5.89 30.60 -3.82
CA VAL A 221 -6.20 29.35 -4.55
C VAL A 221 -5.71 29.42 -6.01
N ARG A 222 -5.41 30.61 -6.50
CA ARG A 222 -4.98 30.94 -7.88
C ARG A 222 -3.63 31.67 -7.89
N PRO A 223 -2.57 31.11 -7.29
CA PRO A 223 -1.28 31.80 -7.22
C PRO A 223 -0.69 31.95 -8.62
N SER A 224 -0.11 33.13 -8.90
CA SER A 224 0.73 33.33 -10.08
C SER A 224 2.13 32.73 -9.84
N ILE A 225 2.77 32.26 -10.91
CA ILE A 225 4.13 31.72 -10.86
C ILE A 225 5.03 32.65 -11.67
N THR A 226 6.07 33.17 -11.03
CA THR A 226 7.14 33.88 -11.75
C THR A 226 8.08 32.87 -12.39
N LEU A 227 8.19 32.89 -13.71
CA LEU A 227 9.16 32.09 -14.44
C LEU A 227 10.58 32.65 -14.21
N GLU A 228 11.61 31.84 -14.47
CA GLU A 228 13.02 32.27 -14.36
C GLU A 228 13.35 33.47 -15.26
N SER A 229 12.59 33.67 -16.34
CA SER A 229 12.66 34.84 -17.22
C SER A 229 12.11 36.13 -16.61
N GLY A 230 11.62 36.10 -15.37
CA GLY A 230 10.97 37.24 -14.69
C GLY A 230 9.52 37.49 -15.14
N VAL A 231 9.02 36.77 -16.14
CA VAL A 231 7.64 36.89 -16.63
C VAL A 231 6.68 36.17 -15.67
N ARG A 232 5.60 36.85 -15.29
CA ARG A 232 4.51 36.26 -14.49
C ARG A 232 3.66 35.36 -15.39
N SER A 233 3.60 34.08 -15.04
CA SER A 233 2.64 33.13 -15.60
C SER A 233 1.44 33.05 -14.67
N GLU A 234 0.29 33.49 -15.18
CA GLU A 234 -0.97 33.42 -14.47
C GLU A 234 -1.50 31.99 -14.35
N ASP A 235 -2.33 31.77 -13.32
CA ASP A 235 -2.97 30.48 -13.07
C ASP A 235 -4.02 30.14 -14.14
N ASP A 236 -4.15 28.84 -14.46
CA ASP A 236 -5.12 28.35 -15.45
C ASP A 236 -6.58 28.76 -15.10
N LEU A 237 -6.95 28.88 -13.82
CA LEU A 237 -8.29 29.35 -13.43
C LEU A 237 -8.44 30.85 -13.64
N THR A 238 -7.39 31.64 -13.37
CA THR A 238 -7.41 33.09 -13.61
C THR A 238 -7.61 33.37 -15.10
N HIS A 239 -6.87 32.70 -15.98
CA HIS A 239 -7.04 32.85 -17.43
C HIS A 239 -8.49 32.59 -17.87
N LYS A 240 -9.15 31.59 -17.26
CA LYS A 240 -10.52 31.27 -17.63
C LYS A 240 -11.55 32.26 -17.08
N LEU A 241 -11.31 32.80 -15.89
CA LEU A 241 -12.16 33.84 -15.31
C LEU A 241 -12.06 35.14 -16.12
N VAL A 242 -10.88 35.47 -16.68
CA VAL A 242 -10.69 36.58 -17.61
C VAL A 242 -11.60 36.41 -18.84
N ASP A 243 -11.61 35.21 -19.45
CA ASP A 243 -12.46 34.92 -20.61
C ASP A 243 -13.96 35.06 -20.26
N ILE A 244 -14.38 34.59 -19.07
CA ILE A 244 -15.75 34.71 -18.58
C ILE A 244 -16.14 36.19 -18.38
N LEU A 245 -15.27 36.99 -17.78
CA LEU A 245 -15.53 38.42 -17.55
C LEU A 245 -15.69 39.17 -18.87
N ARG A 246 -14.74 39.00 -19.81
CA ARG A 246 -14.78 39.67 -21.12
C ARG A 246 -16.05 39.38 -21.89
N ILE A 247 -16.48 38.12 -21.93
CA ILE A 247 -17.70 37.77 -22.65
C ILE A 247 -18.96 38.25 -21.92
N ASN A 248 -18.94 38.26 -20.59
CA ASN A 248 -20.06 38.73 -19.78
C ASN A 248 -20.27 40.25 -19.92
N GLU A 249 -19.18 41.02 -19.91
CA GLU A 249 -19.19 42.47 -20.16
C GLU A 249 -19.68 42.78 -21.57
N ARG A 250 -19.10 42.13 -22.58
CA ARG A 250 -19.54 42.28 -23.97
C ARG A 250 -21.02 41.93 -24.16
N LEU A 251 -21.50 40.87 -23.51
CA LEU A 251 -22.91 40.50 -23.55
C LEU A 251 -23.80 41.59 -22.92
N LYS A 252 -23.38 42.16 -21.79
CA LYS A 252 -24.10 43.24 -21.12
C LYS A 252 -24.20 44.50 -21.98
N GLU A 253 -23.08 44.95 -22.55
CA GLU A 253 -23.03 46.12 -23.44
C GLU A 253 -23.91 45.95 -24.68
N ASN A 254 -23.88 44.78 -25.32
CA ASN A 254 -24.69 44.51 -26.51
C ASN A 254 -26.19 44.44 -26.20
N ILE A 255 -26.57 43.98 -25.00
CA ILE A 255 -27.97 44.00 -24.55
C ILE A 255 -28.43 45.46 -24.32
N GLU A 256 -27.61 46.28 -23.66
CA GLU A 256 -27.92 47.69 -23.38
C GLU A 256 -27.96 48.53 -24.66
N ALA A 257 -27.10 48.23 -25.64
CA ALA A 257 -27.07 48.87 -26.95
C ALA A 257 -28.20 48.43 -27.92
N GLY A 258 -29.05 47.46 -27.52
CA GLY A 258 -30.16 46.99 -28.34
C GLY A 258 -29.75 46.16 -29.57
N ALA A 259 -28.66 45.38 -29.47
CA ALA A 259 -28.17 44.55 -30.56
C ALA A 259 -29.20 43.48 -31.02
N PRO A 260 -29.12 43.00 -32.28
CA PRO A 260 -29.95 41.91 -32.77
C PRO A 260 -29.87 40.64 -31.91
N GLN A 261 -31.01 39.94 -31.78
CA GLN A 261 -31.15 38.77 -30.91
C GLN A 261 -30.15 37.64 -31.25
N LEU A 262 -29.84 37.42 -32.54
CA LEU A 262 -28.86 36.42 -32.97
C LEU A 262 -27.48 36.65 -32.35
N ILE A 263 -27.02 37.90 -32.29
CA ILE A 263 -25.72 38.25 -31.71
C ILE A 263 -25.72 38.01 -30.19
N ILE A 264 -26.83 38.35 -29.52
CA ILE A 264 -27.00 38.13 -28.09
C ILE A 264 -26.99 36.62 -27.77
N GLU A 265 -27.63 35.80 -28.60
CA GLU A 265 -27.66 34.35 -28.46
C GLU A 265 -26.27 33.74 -28.66
N ASP A 266 -25.51 34.15 -29.67
CA ASP A 266 -24.13 33.69 -29.91
C ASP A 266 -23.21 34.04 -28.74
N LEU A 267 -23.28 35.27 -28.22
CA LEU A 267 -22.49 35.70 -27.05
C LEU A 267 -22.89 34.92 -25.80
N TRP A 268 -24.18 34.59 -25.64
CA TRP A 268 -24.68 33.79 -24.52
C TRP A 268 -24.20 32.34 -24.61
N GLU A 269 -24.18 31.73 -25.80
CA GLU A 269 -23.59 30.40 -26.00
C GLU A 269 -22.10 30.39 -25.68
N LEU A 270 -21.38 31.44 -26.06
CA LEU A 270 -19.96 31.56 -25.75
C LEU A 270 -19.71 31.72 -24.24
N LEU A 271 -20.57 32.48 -23.53
CA LEU A 271 -20.57 32.54 -22.06
C LEU A 271 -20.84 31.16 -21.45
N GLN A 272 -21.83 30.42 -21.95
CA GLN A 272 -22.12 29.05 -21.52
C GLN A 272 -20.91 28.12 -21.75
N TYR A 273 -20.21 28.24 -22.88
CA TYR A 273 -18.97 27.50 -23.16
C TYR A 273 -17.87 27.82 -22.13
N HIS A 274 -17.62 29.11 -21.85
CA HIS A 274 -16.58 29.52 -20.91
C HIS A 274 -16.85 29.09 -19.48
N VAL A 275 -18.09 29.21 -19.00
CA VAL A 275 -18.49 28.71 -17.67
C VAL A 275 -18.42 27.18 -17.61
N THR A 276 -18.83 26.49 -18.67
CA THR A 276 -18.75 25.02 -18.73
C THR A 276 -17.32 24.53 -18.60
N THR A 277 -16.41 25.09 -19.41
CA THR A 277 -14.98 24.73 -19.40
C THR A 277 -14.26 25.16 -18.12
N TYR A 278 -14.74 26.19 -17.42
CA TYR A 278 -14.26 26.59 -16.09
C TYR A 278 -14.55 25.54 -15.00
N PHE A 279 -15.73 24.92 -15.02
CA PHE A 279 -16.03 23.83 -14.08
C PHE A 279 -15.37 22.51 -14.51
N ASP A 280 -15.49 22.15 -15.79
CA ASP A 280 -14.90 20.95 -16.35
C ASP A 280 -14.47 21.14 -17.81
N ASN A 281 -13.16 21.10 -18.04
CA ASN A 281 -12.56 21.25 -19.37
C ASN A 281 -12.45 19.91 -20.15
N GLU A 282 -12.85 18.78 -19.56
CA GLU A 282 -12.81 17.44 -20.18
C GLU A 282 -14.22 16.97 -20.62
N VAL A 283 -15.18 17.88 -20.70
CA VAL A 283 -16.56 17.56 -21.09
C VAL A 283 -16.62 17.09 -22.55
N SER A 284 -17.28 15.96 -22.78
CA SER A 284 -17.48 15.41 -24.12
C SER A 284 -18.41 16.30 -24.96
N GLY A 285 -18.02 16.55 -26.21
CA GLY A 285 -18.79 17.37 -27.16
C GLY A 285 -18.42 18.86 -27.18
N ILE A 286 -17.50 19.30 -26.32
CA ILE A 286 -16.99 20.66 -26.29
C ILE A 286 -15.47 20.65 -26.57
N PRO A 287 -14.93 21.55 -27.41
CA PRO A 287 -13.50 21.66 -27.62
C PRO A 287 -12.81 22.15 -26.33
N PRO A 288 -11.75 21.46 -25.85
CA PRO A 288 -11.08 21.84 -24.62
C PRO A 288 -10.43 23.21 -24.78
N ALA A 289 -10.64 24.08 -23.80
CA ALA A 289 -9.98 25.37 -23.74
C ALA A 289 -8.47 25.15 -23.54
N ARG A 290 -7.66 25.81 -24.37
CA ARG A 290 -6.21 25.69 -24.39
C ARG A 290 -5.56 27.03 -24.08
N HIS A 291 -4.40 26.97 -23.45
CA HIS A 291 -3.50 28.11 -23.37
C HIS A 291 -2.97 28.47 -24.77
N ARG A 292 -2.39 29.67 -24.93
CA ARG A 292 -1.74 30.09 -26.20
C ARG A 292 -0.65 29.13 -26.67
N SER A 293 -0.06 28.36 -25.75
CA SER A 293 0.95 27.33 -26.03
C SER A 293 0.37 26.00 -26.54
N GLY A 294 -0.95 25.87 -26.69
CA GLY A 294 -1.62 24.64 -27.10
C GLY A 294 -1.88 23.64 -25.97
N ARG A 295 -1.34 23.86 -24.75
CA ARG A 295 -1.62 23.02 -23.56
C ARG A 295 -3.09 23.17 -23.12
N PRO A 296 -3.84 22.08 -22.86
CA PRO A 296 -5.17 22.19 -22.28
C PRO A 296 -5.11 22.76 -20.85
N LEU A 297 -6.04 23.66 -20.52
CA LEU A 297 -6.11 24.26 -19.19
C LEU A 297 -6.60 23.25 -18.14
N ARG A 298 -6.00 23.26 -16.96
CA ARG A 298 -6.42 22.43 -15.81
C ARG A 298 -7.37 23.21 -14.89
N THR A 299 -8.67 23.01 -15.08
CA THR A 299 -9.71 23.71 -14.32
C THR A 299 -10.16 22.92 -13.08
N LEU A 300 -11.32 23.25 -12.48
CA LEU A 300 -11.70 22.78 -11.13
C LEU A 300 -11.77 21.26 -11.03
N THR A 301 -12.42 20.60 -11.99
CA THR A 301 -12.59 19.14 -11.97
C THR A 301 -11.25 18.41 -12.07
N GLN A 302 -10.33 18.88 -12.93
CA GLN A 302 -9.01 18.30 -13.13
C GLN A 302 -8.11 18.47 -11.90
N ARG A 303 -8.28 19.55 -11.12
CA ARG A 303 -7.55 19.75 -9.85
C ARG A 303 -7.99 18.78 -8.77
N LEU A 304 -9.26 18.38 -8.76
CA LEU A 304 -9.80 17.45 -7.77
C LEU A 304 -9.60 15.99 -8.19
N LYS A 305 -9.84 15.67 -9.47
CA LYS A 305 -9.77 14.32 -10.05
C LYS A 305 -8.32 13.94 -10.39
N GLY A 306 -8.10 12.63 -10.59
CA GLY A 306 -6.84 12.09 -11.11
C GLY A 306 -5.91 11.55 -10.03
N LYS A 307 -4.75 11.03 -10.45
CA LYS A 307 -3.73 10.49 -9.54
C LYS A 307 -3.00 11.60 -8.77
N GLU A 308 -2.73 12.71 -9.44
CA GLU A 308 -2.10 13.91 -8.88
C GLU A 308 -3.11 14.94 -8.35
N GLY A 309 -4.42 14.62 -8.42
CA GLY A 309 -5.48 15.49 -7.90
C GLY A 309 -5.41 15.66 -6.38
N ARG A 310 -6.01 16.73 -5.89
CA ARG A 310 -5.96 17.15 -4.48
C ARG A 310 -6.36 16.04 -3.50
N PHE A 311 -7.40 15.26 -3.79
CA PHE A 311 -7.84 14.17 -2.92
C PHE A 311 -6.75 13.12 -2.69
N ARG A 312 -6.06 12.69 -3.74
CA ARG A 312 -5.07 11.59 -3.63
C ARG A 312 -3.68 12.07 -3.20
N SER A 313 -3.26 13.25 -3.67
CA SER A 313 -1.90 13.76 -3.50
C SER A 313 -1.72 14.66 -2.27
N ASN A 314 -2.80 15.30 -1.80
CA ASN A 314 -2.73 16.31 -0.73
C ASN A 314 -3.65 16.03 0.46
N LEU A 315 -4.65 15.16 0.34
CA LEU A 315 -5.55 14.84 1.46
C LEU A 315 -5.28 13.44 2.00
N SER A 316 -5.51 12.39 1.19
CA SER A 316 -5.29 11.00 1.62
C SER A 316 -3.82 10.65 1.82
N GLY A 317 -2.91 11.33 1.12
CA GLY A 317 -1.47 11.21 1.29
C GLY A 317 -0.85 12.60 1.25
N LYS A 318 0.22 12.81 2.00
CA LYS A 318 1.00 14.05 2.04
C LYS A 318 2.48 13.71 2.17
N ARG A 319 3.33 14.65 1.78
CA ARG A 319 4.73 14.64 2.22
C ARG A 319 4.78 15.07 3.68
N VAL A 320 5.64 14.42 4.45
CA VAL A 320 5.76 14.64 5.89
C VAL A 320 7.19 15.07 6.22
N ASP A 321 7.31 15.95 7.21
CA ASP A 321 8.59 16.36 7.78
C ASP A 321 9.15 15.26 8.70
N PHE A 322 10.35 15.49 9.24
CA PHE A 322 11.03 14.57 10.17
C PHE A 322 11.15 13.13 9.65
N SER A 323 11.54 13.03 8.37
CA SER A 323 11.79 11.76 7.69
C SER A 323 13.17 11.74 7.03
N ALA A 324 13.75 10.55 6.90
CA ALA A 324 14.99 10.32 6.20
C ALA A 324 14.91 9.03 5.37
N ARG A 325 15.74 8.94 4.33
CA ARG A 325 15.84 7.77 3.45
C ARG A 325 17.30 7.51 3.12
N THR A 326 17.75 6.27 3.24
CA THR A 326 19.08 5.83 2.81
C THR A 326 19.08 4.32 2.55
N VAL A 327 20.19 3.84 1.98
CA VAL A 327 20.46 2.42 1.73
C VAL A 327 20.56 1.66 3.05
N ILE A 328 20.11 0.41 3.07
CA ILE A 328 20.22 -0.48 4.22
C ILE A 328 21.44 -1.39 4.15
N SER A 329 21.98 -1.77 5.30
CA SER A 329 23.07 -2.74 5.44
C SER A 329 22.73 -3.75 6.55
N PRO A 330 23.18 -5.01 6.43
CA PRO A 330 22.90 -6.01 7.45
C PRO A 330 23.77 -5.79 8.69
N ASP A 331 23.21 -5.94 9.89
CA ASP A 331 23.99 -5.98 11.14
C ASP A 331 23.34 -6.97 12.13
N PRO A 332 23.88 -8.20 12.27
CA PRO A 332 23.32 -9.19 13.17
C PRO A 332 23.61 -8.91 14.64
N ASN A 333 24.51 -7.97 14.96
CA ASN A 333 24.88 -7.65 16.35
C ASN A 333 23.88 -6.72 17.04
N LEU A 334 22.96 -6.14 16.27
CA LEU A 334 21.87 -5.33 16.79
C LEU A 334 20.73 -6.24 17.26
N SER A 335 20.03 -5.83 18.31
CA SER A 335 18.78 -6.48 18.68
C SER A 335 17.76 -6.37 17.54
N ILE A 336 16.81 -7.31 17.43
CA ILE A 336 15.74 -7.23 16.41
C ILE A 336 14.92 -5.94 16.47
N ASN A 337 14.83 -5.30 17.63
CA ASN A 337 14.12 -4.04 17.78
C ASN A 337 14.98 -2.84 17.37
N GLU A 338 16.29 -3.00 17.31
CA GLU A 338 17.21 -1.89 17.08
C GLU A 338 17.40 -1.61 15.59
N VAL A 339 17.50 -0.34 15.25
CA VAL A 339 17.90 0.13 13.93
C VAL A 339 19.14 1.01 14.06
N GLY A 340 20.16 0.68 13.28
CA GLY A 340 21.36 1.51 13.18
C GLY A 340 21.07 2.78 12.42
N VAL A 341 21.20 3.94 13.08
CA VAL A 341 20.98 5.26 12.46
C VAL A 341 22.32 5.98 12.29
N PRO A 342 22.63 6.48 11.08
CA PRO A 342 23.80 7.33 10.83
C PRO A 342 23.86 8.55 11.73
N ILE A 343 25.05 8.85 12.27
CA ILE A 343 25.29 10.06 13.08
C ILE A 343 24.83 11.35 12.38
N GLU A 344 25.05 11.46 11.06
CA GLU A 344 24.62 12.64 10.28
C GLU A 344 23.10 12.81 10.28
N ILE A 345 22.34 11.71 10.19
CA ILE A 345 20.88 11.72 10.25
C ILE A 345 20.42 12.05 11.67
N ALA A 346 21.08 11.48 12.69
CA ALA A 346 20.75 11.70 14.10
C ALA A 346 20.93 13.17 14.54
N LYS A 347 21.87 13.91 13.93
CA LYS A 347 22.06 15.36 14.17
C LYS A 347 20.99 16.23 13.50
N ILE A 348 20.46 15.81 12.36
CA ILE A 348 19.47 16.58 11.60
C ILE A 348 18.08 16.37 12.18
N LEU A 349 17.69 15.12 12.37
CA LEU A 349 16.41 14.75 12.93
C LEU A 349 16.41 15.01 14.43
N THR A 350 15.35 15.65 14.92
CA THR A 350 15.24 16.05 16.32
C THR A 350 13.95 15.56 16.94
N ILE A 351 13.98 15.49 18.27
CA ILE A 351 12.84 15.13 19.10
C ILE A 351 12.57 16.30 20.05
N PRO A 352 11.34 16.85 20.09
CA PRO A 352 10.96 17.87 21.04
C PRO A 352 10.76 17.19 22.38
N GLU A 353 11.66 17.48 23.32
CA GLU A 353 11.58 17.01 24.69
C GLU A 353 11.22 18.18 25.60
N ARG A 354 10.13 18.02 26.36
CA ARG A 354 9.70 18.99 27.35
C ARG A 354 10.65 18.93 28.53
N VAL A 355 11.14 20.09 28.95
CA VAL A 355 11.97 20.20 30.14
C VAL A 355 11.09 20.03 31.37
N THR A 356 11.46 19.06 32.18
CA THR A 356 10.88 18.69 33.46
C THR A 356 11.97 18.72 34.53
N GLU A 357 11.60 18.54 35.78
CA GLU A 357 12.58 18.49 36.89
C GLU A 357 13.57 17.32 36.73
N TRP A 358 13.15 16.20 36.14
CA TRP A 358 13.98 15.00 36.02
C TRP A 358 15.03 15.06 34.90
N ASN A 359 14.72 15.71 33.78
CA ASN A 359 15.60 15.75 32.60
C ASN A 359 16.31 17.11 32.41
N LEU A 360 16.09 18.09 33.30
CA LEU A 360 16.65 19.44 33.19
C LEU A 360 18.18 19.44 33.02
N GLU A 361 18.90 18.69 33.84
CA GLU A 361 20.36 18.62 33.78
C GLU A 361 20.87 18.00 32.47
N GLU A 362 20.16 16.99 31.96
CA GLU A 362 20.48 16.37 30.67
C GLU A 362 20.27 17.36 29.53
N MET A 363 19.12 18.06 29.51
CA MET A 363 18.80 19.06 28.49
C MET A 363 19.80 20.22 28.49
N ARG A 364 20.25 20.68 29.67
CA ARG A 364 21.31 21.69 29.78
C ARG A 364 22.60 21.23 29.10
N LYS A 365 23.04 19.99 29.36
CA LYS A 365 24.25 19.43 28.74
C LYS A 365 24.12 19.34 27.22
N LEU A 366 22.94 18.96 26.70
CA LEU A 366 22.69 18.86 25.25
C LEU A 366 22.71 20.23 24.57
N VAL A 367 22.07 21.24 25.17
CA VAL A 367 22.08 22.61 24.65
C VAL A 367 23.49 23.22 24.69
N MET A 368 24.27 22.94 25.74
CA MET A 368 25.67 23.38 25.83
C MET A 368 26.57 22.80 24.72
N ARG A 369 26.33 21.55 24.30
CA ARG A 369 27.08 20.91 23.20
C ARG A 369 26.70 21.47 21.83
N GLY A 370 25.54 22.11 21.72
CA GLY A 370 25.07 22.77 20.50
C GLY A 370 24.70 21.78 19.37
N PRO A 371 24.58 22.29 18.13
CA PRO A 371 24.04 21.52 17.01
C PRO A 371 25.05 20.61 16.29
N HIS A 372 26.36 20.80 16.49
CA HIS A 372 27.40 20.11 15.71
C HIS A 372 27.92 18.81 16.36
N GLN A 373 27.94 18.76 17.69
CA GLN A 373 28.41 17.61 18.45
C GLN A 373 27.22 16.72 18.85
N HIS A 374 27.31 15.42 18.55
CA HIS A 374 26.31 14.45 18.97
C HIS A 374 26.74 13.77 20.28
N PRO A 375 25.83 13.58 21.26
CA PRO A 375 24.45 14.09 21.27
C PRO A 375 24.39 15.57 21.70
N GLY A 376 23.60 16.37 20.98
CA GLY A 376 23.39 17.81 21.17
C GLY A 376 21.96 18.25 20.83
N ALA A 377 21.76 19.52 20.49
CA ALA A 377 20.43 20.08 20.17
C ALA A 377 20.50 21.17 19.11
N ASN A 378 19.42 21.32 18.34
CA ASN A 378 19.33 22.30 17.25
C ASN A 378 18.48 23.53 17.61
N TYR A 379 17.40 23.34 18.37
CA TYR A 379 16.48 24.41 18.71
C TYR A 379 16.01 24.35 20.15
N VAL A 380 15.67 25.51 20.71
CA VAL A 380 14.99 25.64 22.01
C VAL A 380 13.73 26.48 21.80
N ILE A 381 12.58 25.96 22.20
CA ILE A 381 11.31 26.67 22.18
C ILE A 381 11.01 27.11 23.61
N ARG A 382 10.79 28.41 23.77
CA ARG A 382 10.40 29.01 25.04
C ARG A 382 8.90 28.79 25.31
N PRO A 383 8.44 28.96 26.56
CA PRO A 383 7.02 28.89 26.90
C PRO A 383 6.13 29.91 26.15
N ASP A 384 6.72 30.99 25.66
CA ASP A 384 6.06 32.00 24.80
C ASP A 384 5.85 31.54 23.34
N GLY A 385 6.36 30.35 22.98
CA GLY A 385 6.31 29.79 21.63
C GLY A 385 7.44 30.27 20.71
N ARG A 386 8.34 31.14 21.17
CA ARG A 386 9.46 31.61 20.35
C ARG A 386 10.51 30.51 20.22
N ARG A 387 10.78 30.10 18.97
CA ARG A 387 11.83 29.14 18.62
C ARG A 387 13.17 29.85 18.46
N ILE A 388 14.17 29.40 19.23
CA ILE A 388 15.55 29.88 19.18
C ILE A 388 16.38 28.82 18.44
N ASP A 389 17.05 29.25 17.38
CA ASP A 389 18.00 28.43 16.63
C ASP A 389 19.37 28.47 17.31
N LEU A 390 19.92 27.31 17.68
CA LEU A 390 21.19 27.20 18.40
C LEU A 390 22.43 27.33 17.50
N ARG A 391 22.27 27.50 16.18
CA ARG A 391 23.41 27.65 15.24
C ARG A 391 24.08 29.03 15.28
N TYR A 392 23.36 30.06 15.70
CA TYR A 392 23.78 31.46 15.63
C TYR A 392 24.16 32.14 16.97
N PRO A 393 23.61 31.76 18.15
CA PRO A 393 23.94 32.41 19.41
C PRO A 393 25.43 32.32 19.76
N LYS A 394 25.99 33.42 20.26
CA LYS A 394 27.41 33.49 20.67
C LYS A 394 27.70 32.69 21.96
N ASP A 395 26.75 32.66 22.91
CA ASP A 395 26.91 32.00 24.21
C ASP A 395 25.78 31.00 24.50
N LEU A 396 26.04 29.73 24.16
CA LEU A 396 25.11 28.60 24.44
C LEU A 396 24.92 28.38 25.95
N LYS A 397 25.90 28.77 26.77
CA LYS A 397 25.87 28.61 28.23
C LYS A 397 24.74 29.42 28.88
N VAL A 398 24.55 30.67 28.45
CA VAL A 398 23.47 31.54 28.96
C VAL A 398 22.10 30.96 28.62
N ILE A 399 21.94 30.37 27.43
CA ILE A 399 20.69 29.74 27.03
C ILE A 399 20.41 28.50 27.88
N ALA A 400 21.45 27.69 28.15
CA ALA A 400 21.32 26.51 28.99
C ALA A 400 20.99 26.86 30.45
N ASP A 401 21.62 27.88 31.03
CA ASP A 401 21.36 28.31 32.40
C ASP A 401 19.93 28.83 32.59
N ASN A 402 19.36 29.44 31.54
CA ASN A 402 17.97 29.91 31.51
C ASN A 402 16.93 28.81 31.24
N LEU A 403 17.33 27.55 31.04
CA LEU A 403 16.38 26.44 30.92
C LEU A 403 15.67 26.23 32.26
N ALA A 404 14.35 26.17 32.20
CA ALA A 404 13.45 25.89 33.31
C ALA A 404 12.31 24.96 32.83
N PRO A 405 11.58 24.30 33.76
CA PRO A 405 10.41 23.52 33.40
C PRO A 405 9.41 24.32 32.54
N GLY A 406 8.89 23.70 31.49
CA GLY A 406 8.01 24.33 30.50
C GLY A 406 8.70 24.81 29.22
N TYR A 407 10.03 24.79 29.16
CA TYR A 407 10.78 24.93 27.91
C TYR A 407 10.72 23.61 27.11
N ILE A 408 10.93 23.68 25.80
CA ILE A 408 11.06 22.51 24.93
C ILE A 408 12.41 22.56 24.23
N VAL A 409 13.16 21.48 24.29
CA VAL A 409 14.44 21.34 23.57
C VAL A 409 14.26 20.37 22.43
N GLU A 410 14.55 20.81 21.20
CA GLU A 410 14.64 19.93 20.04
C GLU A 410 16.05 19.34 19.97
N ARG A 411 16.24 18.23 20.71
CA ARG A 411 17.51 17.52 20.78
C ARG A 411 17.70 16.56 19.61
N HIS A 412 18.94 16.22 19.31
CA HIS A 412 19.29 15.13 18.41
C HIS A 412 18.66 13.81 18.88
N ILE A 413 18.41 12.90 17.93
CA ILE A 413 18.05 11.52 18.26
C ILE A 413 19.20 10.88 19.02
N LYS A 414 18.92 10.11 20.07
CA LYS A 414 19.89 9.35 20.86
C LYS A 414 19.53 7.86 20.90
N ASP A 415 20.47 7.04 21.39
CA ASP A 415 20.22 5.62 21.65
C ASP A 415 18.99 5.44 22.56
N GLY A 416 18.07 4.55 22.16
CA GLY A 416 16.85 4.27 22.91
C GLY A 416 15.60 5.03 22.44
N ASP A 417 15.73 6.00 21.54
CA ASP A 417 14.57 6.70 20.96
C ASP A 417 13.76 5.80 20.03
N ILE A 418 12.45 6.06 19.95
CA ILE A 418 11.52 5.30 19.12
C ILE A 418 11.35 5.97 17.76
N VAL A 419 11.50 5.18 16.69
CA VAL A 419 11.38 5.61 15.30
C VAL A 419 10.52 4.62 14.53
N LEU A 420 9.84 5.08 13.48
CA LEU A 420 9.11 4.21 12.56
C LEU A 420 9.99 3.92 11.36
N PHE A 421 10.22 2.64 11.10
CA PHE A 421 11.01 2.18 9.98
C PHE A 421 10.10 1.54 8.93
N ASN A 422 10.29 1.89 7.66
CA ASN A 422 9.37 1.52 6.59
C ASN A 422 10.12 1.13 5.31
N ARG A 423 9.68 0.05 4.66
CA ARG A 423 10.04 -0.26 3.28
C ARG A 423 8.83 -0.11 2.36
N GLN A 424 9.06 0.52 1.20
CA GLN A 424 8.09 0.63 0.13
C GLN A 424 8.38 -0.42 -0.94
N PRO A 425 7.37 -1.06 -1.55
CA PRO A 425 5.93 -0.87 -1.32
C PRO A 425 5.44 -1.50 -0.01
N SER A 426 4.55 -0.80 0.70
CA SER A 426 3.97 -1.32 1.95
C SER A 426 2.77 -2.22 1.65
N LEU A 427 3.02 -3.53 1.60
CA LEU A 427 2.02 -4.55 1.25
C LEU A 427 1.10 -4.91 2.40
N HIS A 428 1.62 -4.89 3.62
CA HIS A 428 0.89 -5.24 4.84
C HIS A 428 1.37 -4.37 6.00
N ARG A 429 0.65 -4.38 7.14
CA ARG A 429 0.98 -3.50 8.27
C ARG A 429 2.41 -3.66 8.79
N MET A 430 2.98 -4.87 8.74
CA MET A 430 4.37 -5.13 9.16
C MET A 430 5.44 -4.51 8.26
N SER A 431 5.07 -3.90 7.12
CA SER A 431 6.00 -3.13 6.29
C SER A 431 6.35 -1.77 6.91
N ILE A 432 5.69 -1.40 8.02
CA ILE A 432 6.07 -0.30 8.90
C ILE A 432 6.05 -0.79 10.35
N MET A 433 7.18 -0.71 11.06
CA MET A 433 7.28 -1.10 12.47
C MET A 433 8.07 -0.07 13.25
N ALA A 434 7.86 -0.02 14.56
CA ALA A 434 8.65 0.80 15.46
C ALA A 434 9.96 0.09 15.81
N HIS A 435 11.06 0.82 15.66
CA HIS A 435 12.40 0.41 16.02
C HIS A 435 12.96 1.34 17.10
N ILE A 436 13.96 0.86 17.81
CA ILE A 436 14.75 1.58 18.81
C ILE A 436 16.02 2.05 18.13
N VAL A 437 16.33 3.33 18.26
CA VAL A 437 17.52 3.89 17.61
C VAL A 437 18.78 3.41 18.29
N LYS A 438 19.75 3.00 17.47
CA LYS A 438 21.15 2.86 17.83
C LYS A 438 21.99 3.75 16.91
N VAL A 439 22.59 4.81 17.44
CA VAL A 439 23.38 5.74 16.64
C VAL A 439 24.76 5.14 16.36
N LEU A 440 25.10 5.00 15.08
CA LEU A 440 26.31 4.33 14.63
C LEU A 440 27.04 5.16 13.55
N PRO A 441 28.37 5.00 13.41
CA PRO A 441 29.11 5.65 12.35
C PRO A 441 28.71 5.11 10.96
N TYR A 442 29.11 5.85 9.92
CA TYR A 442 28.79 5.64 8.49
C TYR A 442 27.40 6.16 8.08
N LYS A 443 26.92 5.77 6.88
CA LYS A 443 25.84 6.43 6.14
C LYS A 443 24.63 5.55 5.80
N THR A 444 24.61 4.29 6.22
CA THR A 444 23.53 3.34 5.95
C THR A 444 22.66 3.12 7.18
N PHE A 445 21.39 2.75 6.94
CA PHE A 445 20.58 2.19 8.02
C PHE A 445 20.96 0.74 8.25
N ARG A 446 21.19 0.34 9.51
CA ARG A 446 21.55 -1.05 9.82
C ARG A 446 20.35 -1.82 10.32
N LEU A 447 20.09 -2.98 9.74
CA LEU A 447 18.94 -3.81 10.04
C LEU A 447 19.38 -5.22 10.45
N ASN A 448 18.76 -5.76 11.50
CA ASN A 448 18.93 -7.16 11.87
C ASN A 448 18.31 -8.07 10.79
N LEU A 449 19.07 -9.08 10.38
CA LEU A 449 18.72 -10.04 9.32
C LEU A 449 17.40 -10.81 9.57
N CYS A 450 17.04 -11.05 10.82
CA CYS A 450 15.80 -11.78 11.18
C CYS A 450 14.53 -10.98 10.87
N VAL A 451 14.68 -9.67 10.67
CA VAL A 451 13.61 -8.70 10.42
C VAL A 451 13.52 -8.34 8.92
N CYS A 452 14.36 -8.93 8.06
CA CYS A 452 14.24 -8.78 6.61
C CYS A 452 12.91 -9.32 6.03
N PRO A 453 12.40 -10.51 6.44
CA PRO A 453 11.17 -11.08 5.90
C PRO A 453 9.91 -10.17 5.99
N PRO A 454 9.59 -9.51 7.11
CA PRO A 454 8.43 -8.60 7.17
C PRO A 454 8.59 -7.37 6.28
N TYR A 455 9.80 -6.87 6.04
CA TYR A 455 10.01 -5.78 5.08
C TYR A 455 10.13 -6.28 3.63
N ASN A 456 10.30 -7.59 3.44
CA ASN A 456 10.72 -8.21 2.19
C ASN A 456 11.99 -7.54 1.63
N ALA A 457 12.90 -7.14 2.52
CA ALA A 457 14.08 -6.34 2.21
C ALA A 457 15.29 -7.23 1.89
N ASP A 458 16.06 -6.81 0.89
CA ASP A 458 17.36 -7.38 0.54
C ASP A 458 18.46 -6.31 0.66
N PHE A 459 19.69 -6.66 0.28
CA PHE A 459 20.87 -5.81 0.48
C PHE A 459 21.64 -5.58 -0.84
N ASP A 460 20.95 -5.58 -1.98
CA ASP A 460 21.55 -5.34 -3.30
C ASP A 460 21.56 -3.84 -3.71
N GLY A 461 21.10 -2.96 -2.83
CA GLY A 461 20.92 -1.52 -3.08
C GLY A 461 19.62 -0.95 -2.54
N ASP A 462 18.80 -1.80 -1.92
CA ASP A 462 17.54 -1.45 -1.27
C ASP A 462 17.65 -0.25 -0.29
N GLU A 463 16.67 0.65 -0.40
CA GLU A 463 16.56 1.84 0.44
C GLU A 463 15.31 1.79 1.31
N MET A 464 15.43 2.23 2.57
CA MET A 464 14.31 2.29 3.51
C MET A 464 14.12 3.70 4.08
N ASN A 465 12.90 3.95 4.55
CA ASN A 465 12.49 5.23 5.13
C ASN A 465 12.47 5.14 6.66
N LEU A 466 12.90 6.22 7.30
CA LEU A 466 12.84 6.43 8.73
C LEU A 466 11.96 7.63 9.02
N HIS A 467 11.03 7.51 9.96
CA HIS A 467 10.19 8.61 10.44
C HIS A 467 10.32 8.74 11.96
N VAL A 468 10.35 9.97 12.45
CA VAL A 468 10.55 10.25 13.89
C VAL A 468 9.28 10.87 14.46
N PRO A 469 8.46 10.11 15.21
CA PRO A 469 7.25 10.64 15.83
C PRO A 469 7.59 11.74 16.84
N GLN A 470 6.91 12.88 16.71
CA GLN A 470 7.23 14.09 17.48
C GLN A 470 6.49 14.15 18.81
N SER A 471 5.18 13.85 18.83
CA SER A 471 4.37 13.88 20.06
C SER A 471 4.69 12.70 20.98
N GLU A 472 4.57 12.93 22.29
CA GLU A 472 4.75 11.89 23.32
C GLU A 472 3.74 10.75 23.16
N GLU A 473 2.48 11.07 22.87
CA GLU A 473 1.42 10.09 22.61
C GLU A 473 1.77 9.17 21.43
N ALA A 474 2.23 9.72 20.31
CA ALA A 474 2.58 8.93 19.13
C ALA A 474 3.82 8.04 19.37
N ARG A 475 4.81 8.55 20.13
CA ARG A 475 5.98 7.73 20.52
C ARG A 475 5.57 6.59 21.46
N ALA A 476 4.69 6.86 22.43
CA ALA A 476 4.21 5.85 23.36
C ALA A 476 3.35 4.79 22.65
N GLU A 477 2.44 5.20 21.78
CA GLU A 477 1.62 4.30 20.97
C GLU A 477 2.48 3.41 20.06
N ALA A 478 3.46 4.00 19.36
CA ALA A 478 4.39 3.25 18.51
C ALA A 478 5.21 2.24 19.32
N ARG A 479 5.69 2.61 20.51
CA ARG A 479 6.46 1.72 21.39
C ARG A 479 5.65 0.53 21.89
N ILE A 480 4.38 0.72 22.21
CA ILE A 480 3.54 -0.31 22.82
C ILE A 480 2.95 -1.23 21.74
N LEU A 481 2.49 -0.68 20.61
CA LEU A 481 1.72 -1.44 19.62
C LEU A 481 2.55 -1.89 18.41
N MET A 482 3.58 -1.13 18.03
CA MET A 482 4.28 -1.31 16.75
C MET A 482 5.70 -1.83 16.88
N LEU A 483 6.20 -2.06 18.09
CA LEU A 483 7.56 -2.57 18.31
C LEU A 483 7.76 -3.93 17.61
N VAL A 484 8.96 -4.17 17.08
CA VAL A 484 9.25 -5.36 16.25
C VAL A 484 8.91 -6.67 16.96
N GLN A 485 9.32 -6.84 18.21
CA GLN A 485 9.02 -8.03 19.01
C GLN A 485 7.51 -8.33 19.15
N GLU A 486 6.65 -7.30 19.13
CA GLU A 486 5.20 -7.45 19.24
C GLU A 486 4.55 -7.89 17.91
N GLN A 487 5.32 -7.88 16.82
CA GLN A 487 4.88 -8.23 15.47
C GLN A 487 5.63 -9.48 14.92
N ILE A 488 6.22 -10.32 15.79
CA ILE A 488 6.85 -11.58 15.38
C ILE A 488 5.83 -12.48 14.66
N LEU A 489 4.59 -12.54 15.15
CA LEU A 489 3.50 -13.36 14.60
C LEU A 489 2.73 -12.62 13.50
N SER A 490 2.59 -13.25 12.34
CA SER A 490 1.90 -12.69 11.18
C SER A 490 0.37 -12.69 11.36
N PRO A 491 -0.31 -11.56 11.13
CA PRO A 491 -1.77 -11.50 11.13
C PRO A 491 -2.44 -12.27 9.99
N ARG A 492 -1.66 -12.71 8.99
CA ARG A 492 -2.21 -13.45 7.85
C ARG A 492 -2.55 -14.90 8.21
N TYR A 493 -1.75 -15.53 9.06
CA TYR A 493 -1.83 -16.98 9.29
C TYR A 493 -1.40 -17.42 10.70
N GLY A 494 -1.09 -16.52 11.64
CA GLY A 494 -0.78 -16.92 13.02
C GLY A 494 0.49 -17.76 13.15
N GLY A 495 1.58 -17.35 12.49
CA GLY A 495 2.89 -17.98 12.63
C GLY A 495 4.02 -16.95 12.53
N PRO A 496 5.24 -17.28 12.98
CA PRO A 496 6.34 -16.33 13.06
C PRO A 496 6.85 -15.94 11.68
N ILE A 497 6.65 -14.69 11.26
CA ILE A 497 7.21 -14.16 10.02
C ILE A 497 8.70 -13.86 10.17
N MET A 498 9.11 -13.44 11.38
CA MET A 498 10.50 -13.23 11.75
C MET A 498 11.10 -14.54 12.23
N GLY A 499 12.33 -14.82 11.85
CA GLY A 499 13.02 -16.05 12.22
C GLY A 499 14.34 -16.22 11.49
N ALA A 500 14.91 -17.41 11.62
CA ALA A 500 16.18 -17.75 11.01
C ALA A 500 16.07 -17.70 9.48
N ILE A 501 17.04 -17.05 8.87
CA ILE A 501 17.27 -17.09 7.42
C ILE A 501 18.46 -18.01 7.12
N GLN A 502 19.09 -17.84 5.96
CA GLN A 502 20.14 -18.68 5.37
C GLN A 502 21.18 -19.20 6.39
N ASP A 503 22.15 -18.38 6.79
CA ASP A 503 23.29 -18.83 7.58
C ASP A 503 22.90 -19.31 8.99
N TYR A 504 21.86 -18.71 9.58
CA TYR A 504 21.32 -19.14 10.87
C TYR A 504 20.81 -20.58 10.82
N ILE A 505 20.14 -20.97 9.73
CA ILE A 505 19.63 -22.34 9.54
C ILE A 505 20.80 -23.31 9.40
N THR A 506 21.81 -22.97 8.58
CA THR A 506 22.99 -23.82 8.38
C THR A 506 23.80 -23.95 9.67
N GLY A 507 24.06 -22.85 10.37
CA GLY A 507 24.77 -22.84 11.65
C GLY A 507 24.02 -23.62 12.73
N ALA A 508 22.70 -23.49 12.82
CA ALA A 508 21.88 -24.27 13.74
C ALA A 508 21.95 -25.77 13.43
N PHE A 509 21.87 -26.14 12.15
CA PHE A 509 21.97 -27.52 11.72
C PHE A 509 23.33 -28.10 12.09
N LEU A 510 24.43 -27.45 11.72
CA LEU A 510 25.78 -27.91 12.00
C LEU A 510 26.07 -28.00 13.50
N LEU A 511 25.60 -27.04 14.29
CA LEU A 511 25.81 -27.03 15.74
C LEU A 511 25.08 -28.19 16.43
N THR A 512 23.85 -28.48 15.98
CA THR A 512 22.98 -29.44 16.67
C THR A 512 23.11 -30.88 16.18
N ARG A 513 24.04 -31.22 15.28
CA ARG A 513 24.26 -32.63 14.86
C ARG A 513 24.80 -33.49 16.00
N LYS A 514 24.51 -34.80 15.97
CA LYS A 514 25.11 -35.81 16.88
C LYS A 514 26.65 -35.83 16.81
N SER A 515 27.22 -35.56 15.65
CA SER A 515 28.68 -35.57 15.43
C SER A 515 29.41 -34.35 15.96
N THR A 516 28.70 -33.33 16.45
CA THR A 516 29.32 -32.08 16.90
C THR A 516 29.69 -32.15 18.37
N LEU A 517 30.99 -32.27 18.63
CA LEU A 517 31.61 -32.25 19.95
C LEU A 517 32.46 -30.99 20.09
N LEU A 518 32.33 -30.30 21.23
CA LEU A 518 32.96 -29.01 21.49
C LEU A 518 33.81 -29.09 22.75
N ASN A 519 35.00 -28.48 22.70
CA ASN A 519 35.85 -28.33 23.87
C ASN A 519 35.39 -27.14 24.76
N LYS A 520 35.92 -27.07 25.97
CA LYS A 520 35.54 -26.02 26.94
C LYS A 520 35.78 -24.60 26.42
N GLU A 521 36.85 -24.36 25.67
CA GLU A 521 37.17 -23.04 25.13
C GLU A 521 36.17 -22.60 24.07
N GLU A 522 35.83 -23.48 23.14
CA GLU A 522 34.85 -23.27 22.08
C GLU A 522 33.48 -22.95 22.69
N VAL A 523 33.05 -23.74 23.68
CA VAL A 523 31.79 -23.49 24.40
C VAL A 523 31.79 -22.11 25.05
N CYS A 524 32.87 -21.74 25.74
CA CYS A 524 32.96 -20.43 26.38
C CYS A 524 32.91 -19.28 25.37
N ARG A 525 33.57 -19.40 24.21
CA ARG A 525 33.52 -18.39 23.14
C ARG A 525 32.11 -18.25 22.56
N LEU A 526 31.44 -19.36 22.28
CA LEU A 526 30.07 -19.38 21.74
C LEU A 526 29.06 -18.76 22.73
N LEU A 527 29.17 -19.13 24.01
CA LEU A 527 28.30 -18.60 25.06
C LEU A 527 28.57 -17.12 25.35
N MET A 528 29.82 -16.67 25.25
CA MET A 528 30.17 -15.25 25.36
C MET A 528 29.54 -14.44 24.24
N ALA A 529 29.58 -14.93 23.00
CA ALA A 529 28.93 -14.29 21.86
C ALA A 529 27.40 -14.22 22.01
N ALA A 530 26.80 -15.25 22.60
CA ALA A 530 25.37 -15.30 22.91
C ALA A 530 24.98 -14.50 24.18
N GLY A 531 25.95 -13.86 24.85
CA GLY A 531 25.69 -13.06 26.06
C GLY A 531 25.28 -13.86 27.30
N TYR A 532 25.58 -15.15 27.37
CA TYR A 532 25.22 -16.01 28.50
C TYR A 532 26.08 -15.71 29.73
N ARG A 533 25.44 -15.63 30.92
CA ARG A 533 26.09 -15.32 32.21
C ARG A 533 25.88 -16.37 33.31
N GLY A 534 25.32 -17.53 32.96
CA GLY A 534 25.06 -18.61 33.92
C GLY A 534 26.22 -19.60 34.08
N PRO A 535 26.07 -20.61 34.94
CA PRO A 535 27.05 -21.68 35.09
C PRO A 535 27.06 -22.58 33.84
N LEU A 536 28.24 -23.10 33.50
CA LEU A 536 28.39 -24.10 32.43
C LEU A 536 27.70 -25.41 32.84
N PRO A 537 26.95 -26.06 31.93
CA PRO A 537 26.41 -27.39 32.19
C PRO A 537 27.56 -28.41 32.30
N PRO A 538 27.35 -29.54 32.99
CA PRO A 538 28.34 -30.62 33.00
C PRO A 538 28.58 -31.16 31.58
N PRO A 539 29.82 -31.57 31.24
CA PRO A 539 30.13 -32.10 29.92
C PRO A 539 29.34 -33.38 29.65
N ALA A 540 28.85 -33.53 28.41
CA ALA A 540 28.13 -34.74 27.99
C ALA A 540 29.06 -35.96 27.97
N ILE A 541 30.32 -35.76 27.58
CA ILE A 541 31.35 -36.79 27.54
C ILE A 541 32.47 -36.36 28.50
N LYS A 542 32.80 -37.21 29.48
CA LYS A 542 33.84 -36.94 30.48
C LYS A 542 35.19 -37.60 30.15
N TYR A 543 35.18 -38.69 29.40
CA TYR A 543 36.35 -39.46 29.01
C TYR A 543 36.28 -39.77 27.50
N PRO A 544 37.38 -39.69 26.73
CA PRO A 544 38.77 -39.43 27.16
C PRO A 544 39.06 -37.95 27.51
N GLU A 545 38.27 -37.00 27.03
CA GLU A 545 38.36 -35.56 27.36
C GLU A 545 36.97 -35.00 27.68
N GLU A 546 36.91 -33.87 28.37
CA GLU A 546 35.66 -33.15 28.65
C GLU A 546 35.12 -32.48 27.38
N LEU A 547 34.03 -33.04 26.83
CA LEU A 547 33.39 -32.54 25.63
C LEU A 547 31.90 -32.26 25.86
N TRP A 548 31.43 -31.17 25.26
CA TRP A 548 30.04 -30.74 25.25
C TRP A 548 29.42 -30.96 23.88
N THR A 549 28.10 -31.14 23.85
CA THR A 549 27.36 -31.22 22.58
C THR A 549 26.69 -29.88 22.27
N GLY A 550 26.56 -29.53 20.99
CA GLY A 550 25.85 -28.30 20.62
C GLY A 550 24.38 -28.29 21.04
N LYS A 551 23.76 -29.46 21.22
CA LYS A 551 22.41 -29.60 21.80
C LYS A 551 22.34 -29.07 23.24
N GLN A 552 23.37 -29.35 24.07
CA GLN A 552 23.44 -28.81 25.44
C GLN A 552 23.51 -27.28 25.44
N LEU A 553 24.26 -26.69 24.50
CA LEU A 553 24.42 -25.23 24.43
C LEU A 553 23.09 -24.55 24.09
N VAL A 554 22.35 -25.06 23.09
CA VAL A 554 21.02 -24.53 22.75
C VAL A 554 20.03 -24.68 23.90
N SER A 555 20.11 -25.79 24.65
CA SER A 555 19.25 -26.05 25.81
C SER A 555 19.36 -25.00 26.91
N LEU A 556 20.46 -24.25 27.00
CA LEU A 556 20.64 -23.19 28.01
C LEU A 556 19.73 -21.98 27.77
N PHE A 557 19.23 -21.80 26.55
CA PHE A 557 18.39 -20.68 26.14
C PHE A 557 16.91 -21.04 26.00
N LEU A 558 16.57 -22.32 26.13
CA LEU A 558 15.18 -22.76 26.10
C LEU A 558 14.53 -22.56 27.49
N PRO A 559 13.27 -22.09 27.55
CA PRO A 559 12.56 -21.97 28.82
C PRO A 559 12.43 -23.33 29.55
N ARG A 560 12.59 -23.33 30.87
CA ARG A 560 12.29 -24.50 31.72
C ARG A 560 10.79 -24.82 31.64
N GLY A 561 10.45 -26.10 31.63
CA GLY A 561 9.08 -26.59 31.43
C GLY A 561 8.63 -26.66 29.97
N PHE A 562 9.50 -26.32 29.01
CA PHE A 562 9.15 -26.35 27.59
C PHE A 562 9.36 -27.74 26.99
N ASN A 563 8.28 -28.30 26.46
CA ASN A 563 8.25 -29.61 25.80
C ASN A 563 7.80 -29.45 24.35
N PHE A 564 8.47 -30.11 23.41
CA PHE A 564 8.18 -29.96 21.99
C PHE A 564 8.72 -31.12 21.16
N SER A 565 7.93 -31.59 20.19
CA SER A 565 8.36 -32.61 19.23
C SER A 565 8.03 -32.21 17.78
N LEU A 566 8.98 -32.41 16.86
CA LEU A 566 8.82 -32.04 15.44
C LEU A 566 9.69 -32.91 14.52
N LYS A 567 9.19 -33.18 13.30
CA LYS A 567 10.01 -33.70 12.21
C LYS A 567 10.77 -32.56 11.52
N ALA A 568 12.10 -32.61 11.57
CA ALA A 568 12.98 -31.67 10.89
C ALA A 568 12.77 -31.68 9.36
N ASN A 569 13.30 -30.68 8.67
CA ASN A 569 13.31 -30.59 7.21
C ASN A 569 14.18 -31.67 6.57
N ILE A 570 15.28 -32.07 7.21
CA ILE A 570 16.19 -33.12 6.71
C ILE A 570 15.56 -34.54 6.69
N CYS A 571 14.38 -34.72 7.29
CA CYS A 571 13.72 -36.03 7.36
C CYS A 571 13.47 -36.63 5.97
N THR A 572 14.05 -37.80 5.72
CA THR A 572 13.97 -38.55 4.46
C THR A 572 12.64 -39.29 4.25
N LYS A 573 11.68 -39.15 5.18
CA LYS A 573 10.35 -39.79 5.14
C LYS A 573 10.43 -41.32 4.92
N CYS A 574 11.22 -42.01 5.73
CA CYS A 574 11.26 -43.47 5.75
C CYS A 574 9.87 -44.09 5.97
N ASP A 575 9.64 -45.30 5.45
CA ASP A 575 8.36 -46.02 5.55
C ASP A 575 7.90 -46.22 7.00
N VAL A 576 8.85 -46.46 7.91
CA VAL A 576 8.60 -46.55 9.35
C VAL A 576 9.40 -45.46 10.07
N CYS A 577 8.71 -44.66 10.89
CA CYS A 577 9.31 -43.56 11.64
C CYS A 577 9.73 -44.02 13.04
N LEU A 578 11.04 -44.17 13.25
CA LEU A 578 11.65 -44.57 14.54
C LEU A 578 11.70 -43.43 15.59
N LYS A 579 11.09 -42.27 15.31
CA LYS A 579 11.05 -41.09 16.20
C LYS A 579 12.45 -40.73 16.75
N GLU A 580 12.66 -40.86 18.07
CA GLU A 580 13.90 -40.51 18.78
C GLU A 580 15.10 -41.34 18.31
N ASP A 581 14.87 -42.61 17.96
CA ASP A 581 15.90 -43.53 17.45
C ASP A 581 16.18 -43.34 15.96
N CYS A 582 15.84 -42.17 15.40
CA CYS A 582 16.10 -41.87 14.01
C CYS A 582 17.61 -41.91 13.72
N PRO A 583 18.08 -42.72 12.75
CA PRO A 583 19.49 -42.82 12.41
C PRO A 583 20.04 -41.51 11.82
N TYR A 584 19.16 -40.70 11.21
CA TYR A 584 19.51 -39.41 10.60
C TYR A 584 19.36 -38.21 11.54
N ASP A 585 19.03 -38.42 12.82
CA ASP A 585 18.80 -37.36 13.81
C ASP A 585 17.78 -36.30 13.33
N ALA A 586 16.75 -36.74 12.60
CA ALA A 586 15.78 -35.85 11.94
C ALA A 586 14.50 -35.60 12.75
N TYR A 587 14.43 -36.06 14.00
CA TYR A 587 13.28 -35.92 14.88
C TYR A 587 13.66 -35.09 16.10
N VAL A 588 13.20 -33.84 16.13
CA VAL A 588 13.47 -32.85 17.17
C VAL A 588 12.63 -33.16 18.38
N VAL A 589 13.27 -33.34 19.53
CA VAL A 589 12.62 -33.58 20.82
C VAL A 589 13.25 -32.68 21.87
N VAL A 590 12.42 -31.83 22.46
CA VAL A 590 12.74 -30.99 23.61
C VAL A 590 11.91 -31.45 24.79
N ARG A 591 12.57 -31.74 25.92
CA ARG A 591 11.92 -32.10 27.19
C ARG A 591 12.41 -31.19 28.30
N ASP A 592 11.49 -30.54 29.02
CA ASP A 592 11.79 -29.60 30.11
C ASP A 592 12.87 -28.54 29.77
N GLY A 593 12.86 -28.04 28.54
CA GLY A 593 13.86 -27.08 28.04
C GLY A 593 15.20 -27.70 27.63
N TYR A 594 15.34 -29.04 27.63
CA TYR A 594 16.53 -29.73 27.13
C TYR A 594 16.28 -30.32 25.73
N LEU A 595 17.13 -29.96 24.77
CA LEU A 595 17.13 -30.55 23.43
C LEU A 595 17.78 -31.94 23.49
N VAL A 596 16.96 -32.98 23.55
CA VAL A 596 17.40 -34.37 23.73
C VAL A 596 17.82 -35.00 22.40
N ALA A 597 17.00 -34.83 21.37
CA ALA A 597 17.21 -35.44 20.05
C ALA A 597 16.86 -34.46 18.93
N GLY A 598 17.43 -34.71 17.75
CA GLY A 598 17.14 -33.98 16.53
C GLY A 598 18.03 -32.78 16.26
N VAL A 599 17.96 -32.31 15.01
CA VAL A 599 18.68 -31.13 14.51
C VAL A 599 17.73 -29.95 14.28
N LEU A 600 18.21 -28.75 14.55
CA LEU A 600 17.50 -27.52 14.24
C LEU A 600 17.77 -27.10 12.80
N ASP A 601 16.71 -26.92 12.03
CA ASP A 601 16.76 -26.44 10.65
C ASP A 601 15.62 -25.48 10.34
N LYS A 602 15.34 -25.24 9.05
CA LYS A 602 14.28 -24.33 8.62
C LYS A 602 12.96 -24.58 9.34
N LYS A 603 12.51 -25.84 9.49
CA LYS A 603 11.21 -26.13 10.12
C LYS A 603 11.16 -25.76 11.60
N SER A 604 12.31 -25.74 12.27
CA SER A 604 12.39 -25.47 13.70
C SER A 604 12.42 -23.97 14.00
N ILE A 605 13.26 -23.22 13.29
CA ILE A 605 13.56 -21.81 13.62
C ILE A 605 13.36 -20.84 12.45
N GLY A 606 13.06 -21.34 11.26
CA GLY A 606 13.03 -20.58 10.03
C GLY A 606 11.89 -19.58 9.94
N ALA A 607 12.16 -18.45 9.28
CA ALA A 607 11.15 -17.43 9.00
C ALA A 607 9.94 -18.02 8.22
N GLY A 608 8.74 -17.69 8.69
CA GLY A 608 7.47 -18.10 8.08
C GLY A 608 7.04 -19.53 8.35
N GLN A 609 7.73 -20.26 9.26
CA GLN A 609 7.34 -21.63 9.62
C GLN A 609 6.34 -21.64 10.77
N PRO A 610 5.08 -22.03 10.53
CA PRO A 610 4.08 -22.21 11.59
C PRO A 610 4.36 -23.47 12.40
N GLU A 611 3.73 -23.56 13.58
CA GLU A 611 3.84 -24.71 14.50
C GLU A 611 5.32 -25.11 14.81
N SER A 612 6.23 -24.14 14.73
CA SER A 612 7.68 -24.31 14.90
C SER A 612 8.12 -24.09 16.35
N LEU A 613 9.38 -24.43 16.66
CA LEU A 613 9.98 -24.19 17.97
C LEU A 613 9.86 -22.71 18.38
N LEU A 614 10.24 -21.82 17.46
CA LEU A 614 10.16 -20.37 17.67
C LEU A 614 8.72 -19.89 17.88
N HIS A 615 7.76 -20.46 17.15
CA HIS A 615 6.35 -20.10 17.28
C HIS A 615 5.84 -20.34 18.71
N TYR A 616 6.12 -21.53 19.27
CA TYR A 616 5.63 -21.89 20.60
C TYR A 616 6.38 -21.16 21.71
N ILE A 617 7.67 -20.84 21.54
CA ILE A 617 8.39 -19.99 22.51
C ILE A 617 7.70 -18.63 22.62
N VAL A 618 7.42 -17.97 21.48
CA VAL A 618 6.78 -16.64 21.45
C VAL A 618 5.36 -16.70 22.02
N LYS A 619 4.59 -17.72 21.66
CA LYS A 619 3.19 -17.83 22.05
C LYS A 619 3.00 -18.20 23.51
N GLU A 620 3.80 -19.12 24.04
CA GLU A 620 3.61 -19.66 25.39
C GLU A 620 4.36 -18.87 26.47
N TYR A 621 5.51 -18.29 26.14
CA TYR A 621 6.37 -17.57 27.11
C TYR A 621 6.44 -16.06 26.85
N GLY A 622 5.78 -15.56 25.81
CA GLY A 622 5.68 -14.14 25.48
C GLY A 622 6.69 -13.66 24.44
N THR A 623 6.45 -12.46 23.94
CA THR A 623 7.25 -11.80 22.89
C THR A 623 8.68 -11.49 23.34
N ASP A 624 8.88 -11.15 24.61
CA ASP A 624 10.20 -10.90 25.19
C ASP A 624 11.08 -12.16 25.20
N ALA A 625 10.51 -13.33 25.53
CA ALA A 625 11.23 -14.60 25.48
C ALA A 625 11.64 -14.94 24.03
N GLY A 626 10.74 -14.69 23.08
CA GLY A 626 11.03 -14.83 21.65
C GLY A 626 12.17 -13.91 21.18
N ARG A 627 12.15 -12.63 21.58
CA ARG A 627 13.23 -11.69 21.30
C ARG A 627 14.56 -12.17 21.86
N HIS A 628 14.60 -12.55 23.14
CA HIS A 628 15.82 -13.03 23.78
C HIS A 628 16.37 -14.28 23.11
N PHE A 629 15.50 -15.19 22.68
CA PHE A 629 15.91 -16.37 21.94
C PHE A 629 16.52 -15.99 20.59
N ILE A 630 15.88 -15.11 19.81
CA ILE A 630 16.40 -14.66 18.51
C ILE A 630 17.72 -13.91 18.68
N ASP A 631 17.78 -12.88 19.52
CA ASP A 631 18.96 -12.01 19.68
C ASP A 631 20.20 -12.83 20.10
N ASN A 632 20.04 -13.78 21.04
CA ASN A 632 21.17 -14.49 21.65
C ASN A 632 21.54 -15.78 20.91
N VAL A 633 20.57 -16.66 20.65
CA VAL A 633 20.84 -18.01 20.11
C VAL A 633 21.29 -17.91 18.66
N PHE A 634 20.75 -16.96 17.89
CA PHE A 634 21.13 -16.84 16.49
C PHE A 634 22.54 -16.26 16.33
N MET A 635 22.98 -15.40 17.24
CA MET A 635 24.37 -14.96 17.29
C MET A 635 25.32 -16.13 17.56
N MET A 636 24.92 -17.08 18.42
CA MET A 636 25.66 -18.31 18.64
C MET A 636 25.80 -19.13 17.35
N PHE A 637 24.73 -19.25 16.55
CA PHE A 637 24.76 -19.97 15.27
C PHE A 637 25.69 -19.31 14.26
N LEU A 638 25.71 -17.97 14.19
CA LEU A 638 26.63 -17.23 13.32
C LEU A 638 28.09 -17.43 13.74
N LYS A 639 28.39 -17.37 15.04
CA LYS A 639 29.75 -17.61 15.53
C LYS A 639 30.21 -19.05 15.35
N PHE A 640 29.27 -19.99 15.38
CA PHE A 640 29.60 -21.37 15.11
C PHE A 640 29.91 -21.62 13.62
N ILE A 641 29.12 -21.07 12.70
CA ILE A 641 29.40 -21.21 11.26
C ILE A 641 30.71 -20.49 10.86
N ASP A 642 31.00 -19.33 11.45
CA ASP A 642 32.29 -18.63 11.31
C ASP A 642 33.47 -19.53 11.71
N TYR A 643 33.31 -20.31 12.79
CA TYR A 643 34.35 -21.20 13.32
C TYR A 643 34.54 -22.46 12.46
N CYS A 644 33.45 -23.11 12.05
CA CYS A 644 33.52 -24.33 11.25
C CYS A 644 34.04 -24.11 9.84
N GLY A 645 33.81 -22.92 9.28
CA GLY A 645 34.07 -22.61 7.87
C GLY A 645 33.04 -23.30 6.97
N PHE A 646 32.23 -22.51 6.28
CA PHE A 646 31.22 -23.01 5.34
C PHE A 646 31.41 -22.33 3.99
N THR A 647 31.66 -23.13 2.96
CA THR A 647 31.99 -22.65 1.60
C THR A 647 31.38 -23.57 0.54
N MET A 648 31.24 -23.08 -0.69
CA MET A 648 30.78 -23.90 -1.81
C MET A 648 31.81 -23.82 -2.94
N GLY A 649 32.27 -24.98 -3.42
CA GLY A 649 33.16 -25.10 -4.57
C GLY A 649 32.43 -25.65 -5.79
N LEU A 650 33.07 -25.57 -6.97
CA LEU A 650 32.53 -26.19 -8.19
C LEU A 650 32.45 -27.73 -8.07
N GLN A 651 33.30 -28.32 -7.22
CA GLN A 651 33.34 -29.76 -6.95
C GLN A 651 32.09 -30.27 -6.23
N ASP A 652 31.38 -29.39 -5.51
CA ASP A 652 30.10 -29.73 -4.88
C ASP A 652 29.01 -30.08 -5.91
N GLU A 653 29.25 -29.79 -7.18
CA GLU A 653 28.36 -30.13 -8.27
C GLU A 653 28.92 -31.30 -9.13
N ASP A 654 30.05 -31.90 -8.74
CA ASP A 654 30.61 -33.04 -9.47
C ASP A 654 29.80 -34.30 -9.16
N ILE A 655 29.39 -34.97 -10.23
CA ILE A 655 28.77 -36.30 -10.18
C ILE A 655 29.68 -37.29 -10.90
N PRO A 656 29.84 -38.52 -10.38
CA PRO A 656 30.70 -39.52 -10.99
C PRO A 656 30.20 -39.89 -12.39
N LEU A 657 31.10 -40.41 -13.24
CA LEU A 657 30.76 -40.80 -14.61
C LEU A 657 29.61 -41.81 -14.66
N GLU A 658 29.53 -42.72 -13.69
CA GLU A 658 28.43 -43.69 -13.55
C GLU A 658 27.07 -43.00 -13.43
N ALA A 659 26.97 -41.94 -12.62
CA ALA A 659 25.76 -41.15 -12.47
C ALA A 659 25.42 -40.40 -13.77
N GLN A 660 26.43 -39.88 -14.48
CA GLN A 660 26.23 -39.21 -15.77
C GLN A 660 25.70 -40.17 -16.84
N PHE A 661 26.22 -41.40 -16.89
CA PHE A 661 25.72 -42.43 -17.82
C PHE A 661 24.27 -42.80 -17.50
N ARG A 662 23.94 -43.02 -16.22
CA ARG A 662 22.54 -43.29 -15.80
C ARG A 662 21.59 -42.15 -16.18
N ILE A 663 22.00 -40.90 -15.99
CA ILE A 663 21.20 -39.73 -16.38
C ILE A 663 20.99 -39.71 -17.89
N GLN A 664 22.02 -40.00 -18.68
CA GLN A 664 21.89 -40.06 -20.14
C GLN A 664 20.95 -41.17 -20.60
N GLU A 665 20.99 -42.34 -19.99
CA GLU A 665 20.06 -43.44 -20.28
C GLU A 665 18.61 -43.05 -19.99
N ILE A 666 18.34 -42.41 -18.84
CA ILE A 666 17.00 -41.91 -18.48
C ILE A 666 16.50 -40.89 -19.51
N LEU A 667 17.36 -39.95 -19.94
CA LEU A 667 16.99 -38.94 -20.92
C LEU A 667 16.76 -39.53 -22.32
N ALA A 668 17.54 -40.53 -22.71
CA ALA A 668 17.36 -41.24 -23.98
C ALA A 668 16.05 -42.06 -24.00
N GLU A 669 15.72 -42.72 -22.89
CA GLU A 669 14.44 -43.42 -22.73
C GLU A 669 13.25 -42.45 -22.83
N ALA A 670 13.37 -41.27 -22.20
CA ALA A 670 12.34 -40.23 -22.27
C ALA A 670 12.17 -39.69 -23.70
N GLU A 671 13.25 -39.46 -24.44
CA GLU A 671 13.20 -39.04 -25.84
C GLU A 671 12.55 -40.10 -26.74
N ALA A 672 12.85 -41.39 -26.51
CA ALA A 672 12.22 -42.49 -27.23
C ALA A 672 10.71 -42.55 -27.00
N LYS A 673 10.25 -42.36 -25.75
CA LYS A 673 8.83 -42.28 -25.39
C LYS A 673 8.13 -41.08 -26.04
N VAL A 674 8.80 -39.92 -26.11
CA VAL A 674 8.26 -38.75 -26.81
C VAL A 674 8.10 -39.02 -28.30
N GLU A 675 9.07 -39.68 -28.93
CA GLU A 675 8.98 -40.04 -30.36
C GLU A 675 7.90 -41.08 -30.63
N GLU A 676 7.64 -41.99 -29.68
CA GLU A 676 6.52 -42.93 -29.73
C GLU A 676 5.17 -42.20 -29.66
N LEU A 677 5.00 -41.26 -28.71
CA LEU A 677 3.79 -40.43 -28.62
C LEU A 677 3.55 -39.62 -29.91
N ILE A 678 4.60 -39.09 -30.51
CA ILE A 678 4.54 -38.38 -31.80
C ILE A 678 4.11 -39.33 -32.93
N ARG A 679 4.61 -40.57 -32.94
CA ARG A 679 4.21 -41.60 -33.90
C ARG A 679 2.74 -41.99 -33.74
N SER A 680 2.28 -42.27 -32.53
CA SER A 680 0.87 -42.57 -32.25
C SER A 680 -0.06 -41.41 -32.64
N PHE A 681 0.37 -40.17 -32.43
CA PHE A 681 -0.38 -39.00 -32.88
C PHE A 681 -0.47 -38.91 -34.41
N LYS A 682 0.63 -39.15 -35.13
CA LYS A 682 0.63 -39.18 -36.61
C LYS A 682 -0.17 -40.35 -37.18
N ALA A 683 -0.22 -41.48 -36.48
CA ALA A 683 -1.03 -42.65 -36.83
C ALA A 683 -2.52 -42.48 -36.50
N GLY A 684 -2.90 -41.45 -35.73
CA GLY A 684 -4.28 -41.23 -35.26
C GLY A 684 -4.72 -42.17 -34.13
N GLU A 685 -3.78 -42.87 -33.49
CA GLU A 685 -4.03 -43.86 -32.42
C GLU A 685 -3.97 -43.24 -31.02
N LEU A 686 -3.64 -41.95 -30.91
CA LEU A 686 -3.49 -41.27 -29.62
C LEU A 686 -4.85 -41.09 -28.92
N GLU A 687 -5.00 -41.69 -27.74
CA GLU A 687 -6.17 -41.50 -26.90
C GLU A 687 -6.28 -40.05 -26.39
N ARG A 688 -7.41 -39.42 -26.73
CA ARG A 688 -7.74 -38.04 -26.38
C ARG A 688 -8.04 -37.89 -24.89
N LEU A 689 -7.42 -36.90 -24.24
CA LEU A 689 -7.80 -36.53 -22.87
C LEU A 689 -9.17 -35.82 -22.87
N PRO A 690 -10.03 -36.06 -21.87
CA PRO A 690 -11.36 -35.46 -21.80
C PRO A 690 -11.26 -33.93 -21.76
N GLY A 691 -12.04 -33.25 -22.62
CA GLY A 691 -12.11 -31.79 -22.66
C GLY A 691 -10.95 -31.07 -23.35
N ARG A 692 -9.94 -31.79 -23.86
CA ARG A 692 -8.77 -31.23 -24.57
C ARG A 692 -8.78 -31.57 -26.05
N THR A 693 -8.09 -30.83 -26.90
CA THR A 693 -7.88 -31.26 -28.29
C THR A 693 -6.86 -32.41 -28.37
N LEU A 694 -6.77 -33.09 -29.51
CA LEU A 694 -5.75 -34.13 -29.71
C LEU A 694 -4.33 -33.56 -29.67
N GLU A 695 -4.14 -32.35 -30.22
CA GLU A 695 -2.87 -31.63 -30.18
C GLU A 695 -2.47 -31.23 -28.75
N GLU A 696 -3.41 -30.66 -27.99
CA GLU A 696 -3.19 -30.35 -26.57
C GLU A 696 -2.90 -31.61 -25.75
N THR A 697 -3.58 -32.71 -26.08
CA THR A 697 -3.35 -34.01 -25.42
C THR A 697 -1.92 -34.50 -25.63
N LEU A 698 -1.42 -34.41 -26.87
CA LEU A 698 -0.04 -34.76 -27.20
C LEU A 698 0.95 -33.90 -26.39
N GLU A 699 0.77 -32.58 -26.42
CA GLU A 699 1.65 -31.64 -25.71
C GLU A 699 1.68 -31.90 -24.20
N MET A 700 0.53 -32.15 -23.57
CA MET A 700 0.45 -32.46 -22.15
C MET A 700 1.17 -33.77 -21.79
N ARG A 701 0.93 -34.86 -22.55
CA ARG A 701 1.60 -36.15 -22.32
C ARG A 701 3.11 -36.03 -22.48
N ILE A 702 3.59 -35.28 -23.49
CA ILE A 702 5.02 -35.03 -23.67
C ILE A 702 5.60 -34.26 -22.48
N MET A 703 4.94 -33.21 -22.02
CA MET A 703 5.40 -32.44 -20.85
C MET A 703 5.47 -33.30 -19.59
N GLU A 704 4.52 -34.21 -19.38
CA GLU A 704 4.51 -35.14 -18.24
C GLU A 704 5.71 -36.11 -18.29
N VAL A 705 5.96 -36.75 -19.45
CA VAL A 705 7.10 -37.64 -19.65
C VAL A 705 8.43 -36.92 -19.41
N LEU A 706 8.57 -35.70 -19.94
CA LEU A 706 9.79 -34.91 -19.79
C LEU A 706 9.99 -34.38 -18.36
N ALA A 707 8.91 -34.10 -17.63
CA ALA A 707 8.97 -33.72 -16.22
C ALA A 707 9.40 -34.90 -15.33
N ASP A 708 8.83 -36.08 -15.54
CA ASP A 708 9.22 -37.32 -14.83
C ASP A 708 10.69 -37.67 -15.08
N ALA A 709 11.16 -37.54 -16.33
CA ALA A 709 12.57 -37.77 -16.68
C ALA A 709 13.53 -36.83 -15.94
N ARG A 710 13.17 -35.54 -15.83
CA ARG A 710 13.94 -34.55 -15.08
C ARG A 710 14.00 -34.90 -13.59
N ASP A 711 12.87 -35.28 -12.99
CA ASP A 711 12.79 -35.58 -11.56
C ASP A 711 13.54 -36.89 -11.20
N LYS A 712 13.52 -37.89 -12.11
CA LYS A 712 14.35 -39.09 -12.02
C LYS A 712 15.84 -38.76 -12.12
N ALA A 713 16.25 -37.95 -13.10
CA ALA A 713 17.63 -37.49 -13.23
C ALA A 713 18.12 -36.74 -11.98
N GLY A 714 17.26 -35.93 -11.36
CA GLY A 714 17.55 -35.26 -10.09
C GLY A 714 17.70 -36.21 -8.91
N SER A 715 16.88 -37.25 -8.85
CA SER A 715 16.97 -38.28 -7.80
C SER A 715 18.29 -39.03 -7.89
N VAL A 716 18.70 -39.44 -9.10
CA VAL A 716 20.02 -40.05 -9.35
C VAL A 716 21.13 -39.11 -8.91
N ALA A 717 21.11 -37.83 -9.31
CA ALA A 717 22.13 -36.88 -8.88
C ALA A 717 22.19 -36.73 -7.34
N ALA A 718 21.03 -36.71 -6.67
CA ALA A 718 20.94 -36.57 -5.22
C ALA A 718 21.44 -37.80 -4.43
N GLU A 719 21.42 -39.01 -5.01
CA GLU A 719 21.98 -40.22 -4.39
C GLU A 719 23.50 -40.14 -4.24
N TYR A 720 24.18 -39.64 -5.28
CA TYR A 720 25.64 -39.54 -5.30
C TYR A 720 26.17 -38.27 -4.61
N LEU A 721 25.31 -37.28 -4.38
CA LEU A 721 25.64 -36.05 -3.65
C LEU A 721 25.33 -36.24 -2.15
N GLY A 722 26.36 -36.63 -1.39
CA GLY A 722 26.27 -36.91 0.04
C GLY A 722 25.98 -35.70 0.93
N LEU A 723 25.71 -35.94 2.23
CA LEU A 723 25.49 -34.89 3.25
C LEU A 723 26.77 -34.19 3.72
N GLU A 724 27.94 -34.64 3.27
CA GLU A 724 29.23 -33.98 3.51
C GLU A 724 29.40 -32.74 2.63
N ASN A 725 28.64 -32.67 1.53
CA ASN A 725 28.67 -31.56 0.60
C ASN A 725 27.83 -30.38 1.12
N HIS A 726 28.45 -29.20 1.17
CA HIS A 726 27.82 -27.98 1.67
C HIS A 726 26.61 -27.52 0.83
N ALA A 727 26.64 -27.68 -0.50
CA ALA A 727 25.50 -27.36 -1.36
C ALA A 727 24.27 -28.23 -1.05
N VAL A 728 24.49 -29.52 -0.78
CA VAL A 728 23.44 -30.46 -0.39
C VAL A 728 22.89 -30.11 0.99
N VAL A 729 23.76 -29.75 1.94
CA VAL A 729 23.35 -29.29 3.27
C VAL A 729 22.44 -28.07 3.16
N MET A 730 22.79 -27.05 2.36
CA MET A 730 21.92 -25.88 2.17
C MET A 730 20.54 -26.23 1.60
N ALA A 731 20.52 -27.10 0.58
CA ALA A 731 19.27 -27.51 -0.08
C ALA A 731 18.37 -28.36 0.83
N LYS A 732 18.94 -29.31 1.59
CA LYS A 732 18.18 -30.22 2.49
C LYS A 732 17.77 -29.54 3.79
N THR A 733 18.58 -28.64 4.36
CA THR A 733 18.22 -27.88 5.57
C THR A 733 17.22 -26.76 5.28
N GLY A 734 17.13 -26.32 4.02
CA GLY A 734 16.20 -25.28 3.56
C GLY A 734 16.71 -23.85 3.78
N ALA A 735 18.01 -23.69 4.07
CA ALA A 735 18.68 -22.40 4.22
C ALA A 735 18.62 -21.59 2.92
N ARG A 736 19.14 -22.14 1.82
CA ARG A 736 19.10 -21.55 0.48
C ARG A 736 19.20 -22.64 -0.58
N GLY A 737 18.40 -22.51 -1.64
CA GLY A 737 18.33 -23.52 -2.70
C GLY A 737 17.35 -24.65 -2.39
N ASN A 738 17.02 -25.40 -3.43
CA ASN A 738 16.18 -26.60 -3.39
C ASN A 738 16.87 -27.71 -4.21
N ILE A 739 16.38 -28.94 -4.08
CA ILE A 739 16.91 -30.10 -4.80
C ILE A 739 16.73 -29.91 -6.32
N LEU A 740 15.67 -29.22 -6.75
CA LEU A 740 15.42 -28.93 -8.16
C LEU A 740 16.54 -28.08 -8.77
N ASN A 741 16.96 -27.00 -8.11
CA ASN A 741 18.02 -26.13 -8.62
C ASN A 741 19.36 -26.88 -8.64
N LEU A 742 19.63 -27.69 -7.62
CA LEU A 742 20.80 -28.57 -7.61
C LEU A 742 20.78 -29.53 -8.80
N THR A 743 19.61 -30.10 -9.11
CA THR A 743 19.38 -30.95 -10.29
C THR A 743 19.66 -30.20 -11.60
N GLN A 744 19.27 -28.93 -11.70
CA GLN A 744 19.53 -28.12 -12.89
C GLN A 744 21.01 -27.76 -13.06
N MET A 745 21.73 -27.58 -11.95
CA MET A 745 23.16 -27.31 -11.95
C MET A 745 23.98 -28.54 -12.35
N THR A 746 23.61 -29.73 -11.87
CA THR A 746 24.39 -30.97 -12.06
C THR A 746 23.90 -31.85 -13.20
N ALA A 747 22.59 -32.12 -13.28
CA ALA A 747 22.00 -33.13 -14.15
C ALA A 747 21.38 -32.55 -15.43
N VAL A 748 20.26 -31.83 -15.33
CA VAL A 748 19.48 -31.38 -16.49
C VAL A 748 18.59 -30.19 -16.15
N ILE A 749 18.56 -29.16 -17.01
CA ILE A 749 17.66 -28.01 -16.81
C ILE A 749 16.20 -28.39 -17.07
N GLY A 750 15.97 -29.17 -18.14
CA GLY A 750 14.66 -29.70 -18.52
C GLY A 750 13.87 -28.79 -19.48
N GLN A 751 12.57 -29.01 -19.54
CA GLN A 751 11.66 -28.35 -20.49
C GLN A 751 11.54 -26.85 -20.23
N GLN A 752 11.77 -26.03 -21.27
CA GLN A 752 11.44 -24.60 -21.24
C GLN A 752 10.02 -24.37 -21.72
N SER A 753 9.28 -23.47 -21.07
CA SER A 753 7.91 -23.16 -21.43
C SER A 753 7.71 -21.65 -21.54
N VAL A 754 6.70 -21.26 -22.32
CA VAL A 754 6.23 -19.88 -22.42
C VAL A 754 4.71 -19.90 -22.32
N ARG A 755 4.15 -19.29 -21.27
CA ARG A 755 2.70 -19.25 -20.99
C ARG A 755 2.05 -20.62 -20.83
N GLY A 756 2.79 -21.58 -20.27
CA GLY A 756 2.29 -22.93 -19.96
C GLY A 756 2.37 -23.93 -21.11
N GLU A 757 2.83 -23.53 -22.30
CA GLU A 757 3.07 -24.42 -23.44
C GLU A 757 4.57 -24.54 -23.73
N ARG A 758 4.98 -25.60 -24.45
CA ARG A 758 6.34 -25.69 -24.99
C ARG A 758 6.59 -24.58 -26.01
N ILE A 759 7.86 -24.34 -26.35
CA ILE A 759 8.21 -23.19 -27.18
C ILE A 759 7.83 -23.47 -28.66
N MET A 760 6.71 -22.88 -29.07
CA MET A 760 6.18 -22.98 -30.44
C MET A 760 6.51 -21.77 -31.33
N ARG A 761 6.66 -20.59 -30.72
CA ARG A 761 6.76 -19.31 -31.45
C ARG A 761 8.12 -19.17 -32.13
N GLY A 762 8.13 -19.10 -33.46
CA GLY A 762 9.33 -18.96 -34.27
C GLY A 762 9.01 -18.76 -35.76
N TYR A 763 9.65 -19.53 -36.62
CA TYR A 763 9.35 -19.60 -38.06
C TYR A 763 8.02 -20.35 -38.29
N LYS A 764 7.48 -20.28 -39.52
CA LYS A 764 6.16 -20.82 -39.88
C LYS A 764 5.93 -22.28 -39.42
N ASP A 765 6.90 -23.16 -39.64
CA ASP A 765 6.78 -24.60 -39.34
C ASP A 765 7.85 -25.13 -38.36
N ARG A 766 8.58 -24.25 -37.66
CA ARG A 766 9.66 -24.63 -36.73
C ARG A 766 10.05 -23.48 -35.81
N THR A 767 10.56 -23.79 -34.64
CA THR A 767 10.93 -22.74 -33.67
C THR A 767 12.23 -22.02 -34.05
N LEU A 768 13.28 -22.77 -34.42
CA LEU A 768 14.58 -22.25 -34.86
C LEU A 768 14.93 -22.78 -36.26
N PRO A 769 15.78 -22.06 -37.05
CA PRO A 769 16.07 -22.45 -38.43
C PRO A 769 16.92 -23.72 -38.53
N HIS A 770 17.51 -24.16 -37.42
CA HIS A 770 18.35 -25.34 -37.28
C HIS A 770 17.56 -26.67 -37.24
N PHE A 771 16.24 -26.61 -37.02
CA PHE A 771 15.37 -27.79 -37.01
C PHE A 771 14.69 -28.01 -38.36
N LYS A 772 14.27 -29.26 -38.62
CA LYS A 772 13.49 -29.59 -39.82
C LYS A 772 12.09 -28.95 -39.71
N PRO A 773 11.48 -28.53 -40.82
CA PRO A 773 10.07 -28.10 -40.83
C PRO A 773 9.16 -29.22 -40.30
N GLY A 774 8.24 -28.87 -39.39
CA GLY A 774 7.30 -29.81 -38.77
C GLY A 774 7.87 -30.64 -37.61
N ASP A 775 9.11 -30.39 -37.18
CA ASP A 775 9.72 -31.10 -36.07
C ASP A 775 9.09 -30.70 -34.71
N ILE A 776 8.50 -31.68 -34.03
CA ILE A 776 7.84 -31.53 -32.72
C ILE A 776 8.53 -32.33 -31.61
N GLY A 777 9.74 -32.83 -31.87
CA GLY A 777 10.55 -33.55 -30.90
C GLY A 777 10.93 -32.70 -29.69
N ALA A 778 11.41 -33.36 -28.62
CA ALA A 778 11.75 -32.70 -27.36
C ALA A 778 12.75 -31.54 -27.54
N LYS A 779 13.84 -31.78 -28.29
CA LYS A 779 14.86 -30.75 -28.58
C LYS A 779 14.34 -29.59 -29.43
N ALA A 780 13.49 -29.87 -30.42
CA ALA A 780 12.94 -28.86 -31.33
C ALA A 780 11.99 -27.87 -30.63
N ARG A 781 11.32 -28.33 -29.58
CA ARG A 781 10.38 -27.55 -28.75
C ARG A 781 10.97 -27.08 -27.41
N GLY A 782 12.30 -27.03 -27.32
CA GLY A 782 12.99 -26.34 -26.23
C GLY A 782 13.20 -27.16 -24.95
N PHE A 783 13.39 -28.47 -25.05
CA PHE A 783 13.94 -29.27 -23.96
C PHE A 783 15.47 -29.11 -23.89
N VAL A 784 15.99 -28.75 -22.71
CA VAL A 784 17.42 -28.53 -22.47
C VAL A 784 17.99 -29.72 -21.73
N TYR A 785 18.88 -30.47 -22.40
CA TYR A 785 19.50 -31.69 -21.86
C TYR A 785 20.74 -31.39 -21.02
N SER A 786 21.44 -30.32 -21.36
CA SER A 786 22.65 -29.91 -20.65
C SER A 786 22.31 -29.28 -19.29
N SER A 787 23.16 -29.50 -18.29
CA SER A 787 23.13 -28.78 -17.02
C SER A 787 23.92 -27.47 -17.11
N TYR A 788 23.77 -26.58 -16.12
CA TYR A 788 24.55 -25.34 -16.07
C TYR A 788 26.05 -25.60 -16.00
N LYS A 789 26.47 -26.66 -15.29
CA LYS A 789 27.87 -27.05 -15.18
C LYS A 789 28.46 -27.57 -16.48
N LYS A 790 27.71 -28.40 -17.21
CA LYS A 790 28.15 -28.91 -18.52
C LYS A 790 28.24 -27.79 -19.57
N GLY A 791 27.44 -26.75 -19.41
CA GLY A 791 27.33 -25.62 -20.33
C GLY A 791 26.28 -25.86 -21.41
N LEU A 792 25.55 -24.79 -21.76
CA LEU A 792 24.45 -24.85 -22.72
C LEU A 792 24.95 -24.69 -24.15
N ASN A 793 24.41 -25.49 -25.07
CA ASN A 793 24.65 -25.26 -26.49
C ASN A 793 23.89 -24.00 -26.97
N PRO A 794 24.22 -23.41 -28.13
CA PRO A 794 23.59 -22.18 -28.61
C PRO A 794 22.06 -22.25 -28.74
N LEU A 795 21.50 -23.41 -29.09
CA LEU A 795 20.06 -23.60 -29.21
C LEU A 795 19.39 -23.64 -27.84
N GLU A 796 19.96 -24.40 -26.91
CA GLU A 796 19.52 -24.51 -25.52
C GLU A 796 19.58 -23.17 -24.80
N PHE A 797 20.68 -22.42 -24.98
CA PHE A 797 20.83 -21.07 -24.42
C PHE A 797 19.71 -20.14 -24.91
N PHE A 798 19.40 -20.18 -26.20
CA PHE A 798 18.34 -19.34 -26.77
C PHE A 798 16.95 -19.74 -26.26
N PHE A 799 16.65 -21.04 -26.16
CA PHE A 799 15.40 -21.52 -25.56
C PHE A 799 15.29 -21.15 -24.09
N HIS A 800 16.38 -21.24 -23.33
CA HIS A 800 16.41 -20.84 -21.94
C HIS A 800 16.16 -19.33 -21.77
N ALA A 801 16.72 -18.50 -22.65
CA ALA A 801 16.46 -17.06 -22.66
C ALA A 801 14.98 -16.74 -22.95
N MET A 802 14.31 -17.51 -23.82
CA MET A 802 12.87 -17.36 -24.05
C MET A 802 12.04 -17.64 -22.79
N GLY A 803 12.34 -18.74 -22.08
CA GLY A 803 11.68 -19.09 -20.82
C GLY A 803 11.94 -18.03 -19.72
N GLY A 804 13.18 -17.55 -19.61
CA GLY A 804 13.55 -16.51 -18.64
C GLY A 804 12.79 -15.20 -18.82
N ARG A 805 12.42 -14.85 -20.06
CA ARG A 805 11.66 -13.62 -20.36
C ARG A 805 10.22 -13.65 -19.80
N GLU A 806 9.63 -14.84 -19.66
CA GLU A 806 8.30 -14.97 -19.05
C GLU A 806 8.33 -14.50 -17.59
N GLY A 807 9.31 -14.97 -16.81
CA GLY A 807 9.45 -14.60 -15.39
C GLY A 807 9.59 -13.09 -15.18
N LEU A 808 10.38 -12.41 -16.02
CA LEU A 808 10.57 -10.95 -15.95
C LEU A 808 9.27 -10.19 -16.26
N VAL A 809 8.54 -10.59 -17.30
CA VAL A 809 7.31 -9.91 -17.72
C VAL A 809 6.17 -10.16 -16.74
N ASP A 810 5.98 -11.41 -16.30
CA ASP A 810 4.86 -11.78 -15.42
C ASP A 810 4.99 -11.09 -14.05
N THR A 811 6.21 -11.05 -13.50
CA THR A 811 6.50 -10.35 -12.24
C THR A 811 6.18 -8.85 -12.33
N ALA A 812 6.52 -8.21 -13.45
CA ALA A 812 6.23 -6.79 -13.67
C ALA A 812 4.72 -6.51 -13.84
N VAL A 813 4.00 -7.34 -14.62
CA VAL A 813 2.59 -7.13 -14.95
C VAL A 813 1.67 -7.40 -13.75
N ARG A 814 1.91 -8.49 -12.99
CA ARG A 814 1.07 -8.88 -11.85
C ARG A 814 0.97 -7.82 -10.77
N THR A 815 2.02 -7.03 -10.58
CA THR A 815 2.08 -5.95 -9.59
C THR A 815 0.95 -4.92 -9.78
N SER A 816 0.61 -4.60 -11.03
CA SER A 816 -0.45 -3.61 -11.34
C SER A 816 -1.85 -4.09 -10.92
N GLN A 817 -2.18 -5.35 -11.25
CA GLN A 817 -3.49 -5.94 -10.95
C GLN A 817 -3.64 -6.19 -9.44
N SER A 818 -2.60 -6.76 -8.82
CA SER A 818 -2.58 -7.03 -7.38
C SER A 818 -2.76 -5.74 -6.57
N GLY A 819 -1.97 -4.70 -6.86
CA GLY A 819 -2.06 -3.43 -6.15
C GLY A 819 -3.41 -2.72 -6.34
N TYR A 820 -3.99 -2.78 -7.54
CA TYR A 820 -5.32 -2.21 -7.79
C TYR A 820 -6.43 -2.97 -7.07
N MET A 821 -6.39 -4.30 -7.09
CA MET A 821 -7.33 -5.15 -6.35
C MET A 821 -7.25 -4.88 -4.85
N GLN A 822 -6.04 -4.88 -4.28
CA GLN A 822 -5.80 -4.59 -2.88
C GLN A 822 -6.37 -3.21 -2.50
N ARG A 823 -6.11 -2.18 -3.32
CA ARG A 823 -6.66 -0.84 -3.09
C ARG A 823 -8.18 -0.81 -3.09
N ARG A 824 -8.84 -1.55 -3.98
CA ARG A 824 -10.31 -1.63 -4.01
C ARG A 824 -10.86 -2.25 -2.73
N LEU A 825 -10.23 -3.33 -2.25
CA LEU A 825 -10.62 -4.02 -1.02
C LEU A 825 -10.37 -3.15 0.21
N ILE A 826 -9.21 -2.49 0.31
CA ILE A 826 -8.89 -1.58 1.42
C ILE A 826 -9.94 -0.47 1.53
N ASN A 827 -10.25 0.24 0.44
CA ASN A 827 -11.25 1.32 0.49
C ASN A 827 -12.66 0.82 0.79
N ALA A 828 -12.95 -0.46 0.62
CA ALA A 828 -14.26 -1.04 0.95
C ALA A 828 -14.36 -1.52 2.41
N LEU A 829 -13.23 -1.92 3.02
CA LEU A 829 -13.21 -2.60 4.32
C LEU A 829 -12.57 -1.76 5.44
N GLN A 830 -11.88 -0.66 5.12
CA GLN A 830 -11.15 0.17 6.10
C GLN A 830 -12.02 0.72 7.24
N ASP A 831 -13.33 0.84 7.02
CA ASP A 831 -14.25 1.43 8.00
C ASP A 831 -14.82 0.41 8.99
N LEU A 832 -14.55 -0.88 8.79
CA LEU A 832 -15.03 -1.95 9.66
C LEU A 832 -14.22 -1.98 10.96
N LYS A 833 -14.92 -2.10 12.09
CA LYS A 833 -14.31 -2.29 13.40
C LYS A 833 -15.02 -3.38 14.20
N VAL A 834 -14.27 -4.01 15.09
CA VAL A 834 -14.79 -4.93 16.10
C VAL A 834 -15.18 -4.08 17.32
N GLU A 835 -16.46 -4.11 17.69
CA GLU A 835 -16.95 -3.43 18.89
C GLU A 835 -16.71 -4.30 20.14
N TYR A 836 -16.87 -3.72 21.32
CA TYR A 836 -16.65 -4.42 22.60
C TYR A 836 -17.52 -5.67 22.81
N ASP A 837 -18.65 -5.79 22.11
CA ASP A 837 -19.52 -6.97 22.14
C ASP A 837 -19.07 -8.10 21.18
N GLY A 838 -17.94 -7.91 20.49
CA GLY A 838 -17.40 -8.88 19.52
C GLY A 838 -18.05 -8.82 18.14
N THR A 839 -18.99 -7.90 17.90
CA THR A 839 -19.63 -7.70 16.59
C THR A 839 -18.74 -6.86 15.66
N VAL A 840 -18.79 -7.16 14.35
CA VAL A 840 -18.15 -6.33 13.32
C VAL A 840 -19.18 -5.39 12.76
N ARG A 841 -18.96 -4.08 12.89
CA ARG A 841 -19.90 -3.05 12.46
C ARG A 841 -19.29 -2.09 11.45
N ALA A 842 -20.09 -1.70 10.46
CA ALA A 842 -19.78 -0.61 9.54
C ALA A 842 -20.22 0.75 10.13
N PRO A 843 -19.71 1.88 9.60
CA PRO A 843 -20.20 3.20 9.97
C PRO A 843 -21.70 3.31 9.77
N GLY A 844 -22.42 3.83 10.77
CA GLY A 844 -23.89 3.87 10.78
C GLY A 844 -24.55 2.72 11.55
N GLY A 845 -23.76 1.85 12.20
CA GLY A 845 -24.26 0.84 13.12
C GLY A 845 -24.84 -0.41 12.45
N ILE A 846 -24.54 -0.61 11.16
CA ILE A 846 -24.94 -1.82 10.43
C ILE A 846 -24.01 -2.95 10.86
N ILE A 847 -24.59 -4.02 11.40
CA ILE A 847 -23.87 -5.23 11.78
C ILE A 847 -23.55 -6.01 10.50
N VAL A 848 -22.26 -6.26 10.28
CA VAL A 848 -21.74 -7.06 9.16
C VAL A 848 -21.52 -8.50 9.62
N GLN A 849 -20.97 -8.69 10.81
CA GLN A 849 -20.84 -10.00 11.45
C GLN A 849 -21.28 -9.91 12.92
N PHE A 850 -22.07 -10.89 13.37
CA PHE A 850 -22.50 -10.98 14.77
C PHE A 850 -21.37 -11.39 15.71
N LYS A 851 -20.38 -12.12 15.19
CA LYS A 851 -19.17 -12.48 15.90
C LYS A 851 -18.00 -12.45 14.92
N TYR A 852 -16.94 -11.73 15.27
CA TYR A 852 -15.75 -11.62 14.42
C TYR A 852 -15.23 -13.01 14.05
N GLY A 853 -15.12 -13.31 12.75
CA GLY A 853 -14.54 -14.58 12.29
C GLY A 853 -15.31 -15.84 12.73
N GLU A 854 -16.58 -15.73 13.12
CA GLU A 854 -17.41 -16.80 13.73
C GLU A 854 -16.95 -17.28 15.12
N ASP A 855 -15.64 -17.35 15.38
CA ASP A 855 -15.05 -17.83 16.63
C ASP A 855 -14.61 -16.72 17.60
N GLY A 856 -14.42 -15.49 17.11
CA GLY A 856 -13.97 -14.33 17.88
C GLY A 856 -12.45 -14.24 18.02
N ILE A 857 -11.67 -15.00 17.25
CA ILE A 857 -10.23 -15.17 17.47
C ILE A 857 -9.43 -14.43 16.41
N ASP A 858 -8.49 -13.59 16.85
CA ASP A 858 -7.53 -12.94 15.96
C ASP A 858 -6.59 -13.99 15.35
N PRO A 859 -6.51 -14.10 14.00
CA PRO A 859 -5.58 -15.01 13.35
C PRO A 859 -4.13 -14.88 13.83
N ALA A 860 -3.67 -13.68 14.21
CA ALA A 860 -2.31 -13.49 14.77
C ALA A 860 -2.09 -14.24 16.09
N ARG A 861 -3.15 -14.45 16.88
CA ARG A 861 -3.12 -15.11 18.20
C ARG A 861 -3.54 -16.59 18.13
N SER A 862 -4.08 -17.03 17.00
CA SER A 862 -4.50 -18.41 16.74
C SER A 862 -3.31 -19.39 16.62
N ASP A 863 -3.57 -20.70 16.69
CA ASP A 863 -2.58 -21.73 16.33
C ASP A 863 -2.69 -22.04 14.84
N HIS A 864 -2.11 -21.18 14.01
CA HIS A 864 -2.18 -21.31 12.56
C HIS A 864 -3.62 -21.44 12.01
N GLY A 865 -4.53 -20.58 12.49
CA GLY A 865 -5.94 -20.58 12.13
C GLY A 865 -6.83 -21.50 12.99
N LYS A 866 -6.25 -22.31 13.88
CA LYS A 866 -7.03 -23.06 14.88
C LYS A 866 -7.29 -22.18 16.10
N ALA A 867 -8.54 -22.20 16.57
CA ALA A 867 -8.97 -21.51 17.78
C ALA A 867 -8.15 -21.92 19.01
N ALA A 868 -7.97 -23.23 19.19
CA ALA A 868 -7.10 -23.83 20.18
C ALA A 868 -6.53 -25.14 19.60
N ASN A 869 -5.22 -25.33 19.69
CA ASN A 869 -4.60 -26.59 19.31
C ASN A 869 -4.67 -27.59 20.48
N VAL A 870 -5.69 -28.47 20.44
CA VAL A 870 -5.93 -29.47 21.49
C VAL A 870 -4.75 -30.44 21.63
N ASP A 871 -4.19 -30.91 20.53
CA ASP A 871 -3.06 -31.86 20.53
C ASP A 871 -1.85 -31.25 21.24
N ARG A 872 -1.57 -29.97 20.97
CA ARG A 872 -0.48 -29.23 21.63
C ARG A 872 -0.72 -29.05 23.13
N ILE A 873 -1.96 -28.76 23.52
CA ILE A 873 -2.33 -28.63 24.93
C ILE A 873 -2.17 -29.98 25.64
N ILE A 874 -2.58 -31.08 25.01
CA ILE A 874 -2.40 -32.44 25.55
C ILE A 874 -0.91 -32.76 25.69
N GLU A 875 -0.09 -32.49 24.66
CA GLU A 875 1.37 -32.68 24.71
C GLU A 875 1.99 -31.92 25.89
N LYS A 876 1.55 -30.67 26.12
CA LYS A 876 2.00 -29.85 27.24
C LYS A 876 1.60 -30.42 28.60
N VAL A 877 0.36 -30.88 28.74
CA VAL A 877 -0.17 -31.41 30.02
C VAL A 877 0.41 -32.78 30.35
N LEU A 878 0.52 -33.67 29.36
CA LEU A 878 1.10 -35.00 29.56
C LEU A 878 2.58 -34.90 29.94
N ALA A 879 3.34 -34.05 29.26
CA ALA A 879 4.75 -33.86 29.59
C ALA A 879 4.97 -33.25 30.98
N ARG A 880 4.00 -32.48 31.51
CA ARG A 880 4.04 -31.99 32.89
C ARG A 880 3.77 -33.10 33.91
N ARG A 881 2.88 -34.05 33.61
CA ARG A 881 2.59 -35.21 34.47
C ARG A 881 3.71 -36.25 34.48
N GLU A 882 4.54 -36.30 33.46
CA GLU A 882 5.73 -37.17 33.43
C GLU A 882 6.93 -36.55 34.16
N ALA A 883 6.90 -35.24 34.42
CA ALA A 883 7.94 -34.49 35.12
C ALA A 883 7.65 -34.25 36.62
N GLU A 884 6.38 -34.34 37.02
CA GLU A 884 5.91 -34.43 38.43
C GLU A 884 5.96 -35.89 38.91
#